data_AF-A0A8J6W6F8-F1
#
_entry.id   AF-A0A8J6W6F8-F1
#
_cell.length_a   1.000
_cell.length_b   1.000
_cell.length_c   1.000
_cell.angle_alpha   90.00
_cell.angle_beta   90.00
_cell.angle_gamma   90.00
#
_symmetry.space_group_name_H-M   'P 1'
#
loop_
_entity.id
_entity.type
_entity.pdbx_description
1 polymer ?
#
loop_
_entity_poly.entity_id
_entity_poly.type
_entity_poly.pdbx_seq_one_letter_code
_entity_poly.pdbx_strand_id
1 'polypeptide(L)'
;MIRSIQSVLLLGVLAIAPLENAINPIYVAQAQAATAVCEPNAPLQNRLAMAEDQSRSALESAQLDTALSSLQETLTIAGQLQDGRRQADLLQQWLLDTNEGYPTTRWQRLTQGDQAARWRSLPERESPQLRATLDQFLALANQLPSGYSYVKARSLAAIAHYYTVLEQRETPTARQALEQARQAVTLIRGSDFTASALIDIAETYAFMGDTTSALVVLIQVGGAVEQIPPGTSEWLKLTILQRMATTYAHIGHFAPAEAIAADLPDEYELKSIALRGIVEGAITVQSWLGAESTAQAIPAATQRILALGKVAIGYHNANQPAQAARVMAQAREQAESATGLTDPEFVFRTLVDTYLQLGQRDEALELAQTQLKVTQQEAIKSVMVAYSQAGQQEVVEAWLSDQLSDLQAIADPWEQSFSLGSLLELAIDIQQFDWIRQSWSQLAAIGYGPQDEQIVNVVTAYAATGQYDQAAAWAKQLPLANRPVLRVRLLAAIALSAHQAGQTTWANNLLQETLQSIEDLVATYQRQFPEEVTQSAAIEPGALAAIAVVYAQMGQADLTRDLLQRVGIIEQPFEVFMAARQYVGALQIARATSPAEVRIERLQRSATALLQQNRFDLALPVVNELSEPSRQAQLLLAIAQRYGDLQQGEAALPVLAQAFQVAQTIPGEESQVDRLGVGGYTVIDREDDRGSLLEAIALQYAQLGQGDQAQQVANQLQSIHLRQQVMASIRCIL
;
A
#
# COMPACT_ATOMS: atom_id res chain seq x y z
N MET A 1 -24.39 31.98 -47.27
CA MET A 1 -25.23 31.65 -46.11
C MET A 1 -24.31 30.97 -45.10
N ILE A 2 -24.00 31.68 -44.02
CA ILE A 2 -22.90 31.44 -43.08
C ILE A 2 -23.36 30.44 -42.02
N ARG A 3 -22.63 29.33 -41.81
CA ARG A 3 -22.51 28.68 -40.49
C ARG A 3 -21.13 28.07 -40.33
N SER A 4 -20.33 28.76 -39.51
CA SER A 4 -19.13 28.32 -38.82
C SER A 4 -19.51 27.21 -37.83
N ILE A 5 -18.79 26.09 -37.85
CA ILE A 5 -18.75 25.11 -36.76
C ILE A 5 -17.31 25.12 -36.27
N GLN A 6 -17.07 25.81 -35.15
CA GLN A 6 -15.86 25.68 -34.36
C GLN A 6 -15.93 24.34 -33.61
N SER A 7 -15.06 23.41 -33.99
CA SER A 7 -14.80 22.19 -33.23
C SER A 7 -13.81 22.52 -32.11
N VAL A 8 -14.30 22.48 -30.87
CA VAL A 8 -13.48 22.44 -29.66
C VAL A 8 -13.00 21.00 -29.49
N LEU A 9 -11.70 20.77 -29.65
CA LEU A 9 -11.01 19.54 -29.28
C LEU A 9 -10.96 19.46 -27.74
N LEU A 10 -11.82 18.61 -27.17
CA LEU A 10 -11.74 18.13 -25.79
C LEU A 10 -10.55 17.14 -25.72
N LEU A 11 -9.44 17.61 -25.14
CA LEU A 11 -8.37 16.74 -24.64
C LEU A 11 -8.89 16.06 -23.37
N GLY A 12 -9.04 14.74 -23.45
CA GLY A 12 -9.44 13.89 -22.34
C GLY A 12 -8.40 13.89 -21.22
N VAL A 13 -8.65 14.72 -20.21
CA VAL A 13 -8.18 14.49 -18.84
C VAL A 13 -9.43 14.07 -18.06
N LEU A 14 -9.64 12.77 -17.93
CA LEU A 14 -10.62 12.20 -17.01
C LEU A 14 -9.88 11.30 -16.03
N ALA A 15 -9.26 11.93 -15.03
CA ALA A 15 -9.13 11.34 -13.71
C ALA A 15 -10.21 11.99 -12.84
N ILE A 16 -11.40 11.40 -12.80
CA ILE A 16 -12.39 11.71 -11.78
C ILE A 16 -12.03 10.85 -10.57
N ALA A 17 -11.31 11.44 -9.62
CA ALA A 17 -11.32 11.07 -8.22
C ALA A 17 -11.38 12.38 -7.41
N PRO A 18 -12.21 12.48 -6.35
CA PRO A 18 -12.39 13.73 -5.64
C PRO A 18 -11.16 14.02 -4.78
N LEU A 19 -10.36 15.01 -5.19
CA LEU A 19 -9.21 15.55 -4.45
C LEU A 19 -9.60 16.71 -3.52
N GLU A 20 -10.88 16.81 -3.13
CA GLU A 20 -11.36 17.86 -2.23
C GLU A 20 -11.06 17.59 -0.73
N ASN A 21 -10.63 16.38 -0.35
CA ASN A 21 -10.35 16.02 1.04
C ASN A 21 -8.88 16.17 1.50
N ALA A 22 -7.98 16.67 0.64
CA ALA A 22 -6.56 16.83 1.01
C ALA A 22 -6.23 18.18 1.70
N ILE A 23 -7.20 19.08 1.84
CA ILE A 23 -7.00 20.40 2.45
C ILE A 23 -7.43 20.42 3.94
N ASN A 24 -8.22 19.46 4.41
CA ASN A 24 -8.77 19.50 5.78
C ASN A 24 -8.97 18.13 6.48
N PRO A 25 -7.91 17.46 6.99
CA PRO A 25 -8.11 16.38 7.96
C PRO A 25 -7.79 16.76 9.42
N ILE A 26 -7.30 17.97 9.72
CA ILE A 26 -6.76 18.26 11.07
C ILE A 26 -7.80 18.83 12.07
N TYR A 27 -8.99 19.30 11.65
CA TYR A 27 -9.90 19.99 12.60
C TYR A 27 -11.35 19.53 12.67
N VAL A 28 -11.74 18.40 12.05
CA VAL A 28 -13.10 17.85 12.22
C VAL A 28 -13.19 16.92 13.44
N ALA A 29 -12.86 17.45 14.62
CA ALA A 29 -13.20 16.82 15.89
C ALA A 29 -13.25 17.85 17.02
N GLN A 30 -14.23 18.76 16.99
CA GLN A 30 -14.92 19.31 18.17
C GLN A 30 -15.85 20.47 17.77
N ALA A 31 -17.07 20.13 17.38
CA ALA A 31 -18.20 21.07 17.41
C ALA A 31 -19.36 20.45 18.20
N GLN A 32 -19.06 20.04 19.43
CA GLN A 32 -20.08 19.93 20.48
C GLN A 32 -19.52 20.67 21.69
N ALA A 33 -20.26 21.68 22.14
CA ALA A 33 -19.96 22.44 23.36
C ALA A 33 -20.05 21.52 24.57
N ALA A 34 -18.99 20.74 24.80
CA ALA A 34 -18.80 19.91 25.97
C ALA A 34 -18.21 20.78 27.08
N THR A 35 -18.84 20.75 28.25
CA THR A 35 -18.26 21.25 29.50
C THR A 35 -16.85 20.68 29.63
N ALA A 36 -15.84 21.57 29.66
CA ALA A 36 -14.44 21.20 29.72
C ALA A 36 -14.12 20.40 31.00
N VAL A 37 -14.17 19.08 30.90
CA VAL A 37 -13.60 18.16 31.89
C VAL A 37 -12.14 17.99 31.47
N CYS A 38 -11.20 18.43 32.32
CA CYS A 38 -9.78 18.23 32.07
C CYS A 38 -9.47 16.73 32.03
N GLU A 39 -9.17 16.19 30.85
CA GLU A 39 -8.53 14.89 30.70
C GLU A 39 -7.02 15.09 30.50
N PRO A 40 -6.18 14.94 31.53
CA PRO A 40 -4.72 15.17 31.42
C PRO A 40 -4.04 14.20 30.44
N ASN A 41 -4.72 13.11 30.08
CA ASN A 41 -4.25 12.17 29.06
C ASN A 41 -4.72 12.52 27.64
N ALA A 42 -5.56 13.54 27.45
CA ALA A 42 -6.10 13.90 26.12
C ALA A 42 -4.99 14.15 25.08
N PRO A 43 -3.85 14.82 25.40
CA PRO A 43 -2.77 14.97 24.43
C PRO A 43 -2.14 13.63 24.02
N LEU A 44 -1.90 12.73 24.98
CA LEU A 44 -1.35 11.39 24.70
C LEU A 44 -2.36 10.51 23.95
N GLN A 45 -3.65 10.61 24.27
CA GLN A 45 -4.71 9.88 23.58
C GLN A 45 -4.88 10.37 22.13
N ASN A 46 -4.80 11.68 21.89
CA ASN A 46 -4.84 12.26 20.54
C ASN A 46 -3.63 11.79 19.72
N ARG A 47 -2.42 11.85 20.32
CA ARG A 47 -1.21 11.33 19.66
C ARG A 47 -1.30 9.83 19.39
N LEU A 48 -1.82 9.05 20.32
CA LEU A 48 -2.05 7.61 20.12
C LEU A 48 -3.00 7.39 18.92
N ALA A 49 -4.14 8.08 18.89
CA ALA A 49 -5.12 7.95 17.82
C ALA A 49 -4.55 8.35 16.45
N MET A 50 -3.74 9.41 16.39
CA MET A 50 -3.04 9.83 15.17
C MET A 50 -2.03 8.79 14.70
N ALA A 51 -1.19 8.26 15.60
CA ALA A 51 -0.20 7.24 15.25
C ALA A 51 -0.87 5.91 14.83
N GLU A 52 -1.98 5.54 15.48
CA GLU A 52 -2.81 4.38 15.09
C GLU A 52 -3.41 4.55 13.70
N ASP A 53 -3.98 5.72 13.40
CA ASP A 53 -4.54 6.00 12.08
C ASP A 53 -3.45 6.02 11.00
N GLN A 54 -2.31 6.65 11.29
CA GLN A 54 -1.17 6.70 10.38
C GLN A 54 -0.61 5.30 10.09
N SER A 55 -0.41 4.47 11.12
CA SER A 55 0.09 3.10 10.93
C SER A 55 -0.89 2.23 10.14
N ARG A 56 -2.20 2.38 10.38
CA ARG A 56 -3.25 1.71 9.60
C ARG A 56 -3.28 2.17 8.14
N SER A 57 -3.37 3.48 7.91
CA SER A 57 -3.45 4.08 6.57
C SER A 57 -2.18 3.78 5.76
N ALA A 58 -1.01 3.82 6.39
CA ALA A 58 0.25 3.43 5.76
C ALA A 58 0.25 1.93 5.38
N LEU A 59 -0.25 1.04 6.24
CA LEU A 59 -0.36 -0.38 5.93
C LEU A 59 -1.32 -0.63 4.76
N GLU A 60 -2.48 0.04 4.74
CA GLU A 60 -3.47 -0.03 3.66
C GLU A 60 -2.94 0.53 2.33
N SER A 61 -2.06 1.54 2.41
CA SER A 61 -1.38 2.13 1.25
C SER A 61 -0.09 1.40 0.85
N ALA A 62 0.19 0.23 1.43
CA ALA A 62 1.41 -0.56 1.24
C ALA A 62 2.73 0.20 1.51
N GLN A 63 2.71 1.19 2.40
CA GLN A 63 3.89 1.94 2.86
C GLN A 63 4.47 1.28 4.12
N LEU A 64 5.11 0.11 3.96
CA LEU A 64 5.50 -0.75 5.08
C LEU A 64 6.45 -0.08 6.08
N ASP A 65 7.42 0.71 5.63
CA ASP A 65 8.37 1.42 6.50
C ASP A 65 7.66 2.46 7.38
N THR A 66 6.78 3.26 6.77
CA THR A 66 5.95 4.24 7.47
C THR A 66 5.05 3.53 8.48
N ALA A 67 4.37 2.45 8.05
CA ALA A 67 3.49 1.66 8.90
C ALA A 67 4.22 1.10 10.13
N LEU A 68 5.43 0.56 9.93
CA LEU A 68 6.28 0.04 11.00
C LEU A 68 6.73 1.15 11.96
N SER A 69 7.18 2.29 11.45
CA SER A 69 7.61 3.42 12.29
C SER A 69 6.46 4.01 13.10
N SER A 70 5.28 4.19 12.51
CA SER A 70 4.11 4.70 13.20
C SER A 70 3.60 3.70 14.24
N LEU A 71 3.67 2.39 13.94
CA LEU A 71 3.34 1.35 14.91
C LEU A 71 4.29 1.38 16.13
N GLN A 72 5.59 1.58 15.92
CA GLN A 72 6.55 1.71 17.03
C GLN A 72 6.23 2.92 17.92
N GLU A 73 5.82 4.05 17.31
CA GLU A 73 5.33 5.20 18.08
C GLU A 73 4.05 4.86 18.84
N THR A 74 3.06 4.25 18.18
CA THR A 74 1.81 3.79 18.80
C THR A 74 2.06 2.92 20.03
N LEU A 75 2.94 1.92 19.93
CA LEU A 75 3.27 1.01 21.03
C LEU A 75 3.97 1.73 22.18
N THR A 76 4.87 2.68 21.84
CA THR A 76 5.56 3.51 22.83
C THR A 76 4.58 4.37 23.62
N ILE A 77 3.63 5.04 22.95
CA ILE A 77 2.61 5.88 23.60
C ILE A 77 1.65 5.01 24.42
N ALA A 78 1.21 3.86 23.90
CA ALA A 78 0.33 2.94 24.60
C ALA A 78 0.97 2.40 25.90
N GLY A 79 2.27 2.16 25.90
CA GLY A 79 3.01 1.79 27.12
C GLY A 79 3.03 2.88 28.20
N GLN A 80 2.88 4.15 27.81
CA GLN A 80 2.86 5.28 28.76
C GLN A 80 1.47 5.52 29.38
N LEU A 81 0.38 5.19 28.67
CA LEU A 81 -0.98 5.58 29.05
C LEU A 81 -1.56 4.89 30.31
N GLN A 82 -0.89 3.88 30.89
CA GLN A 82 -1.38 3.05 32.01
C GLN A 82 -2.86 2.60 31.90
N ASP A 83 -3.38 2.55 30.68
CA ASP A 83 -4.76 2.17 30.38
C ASP A 83 -4.77 0.75 29.82
N GLY A 84 -4.96 -0.23 30.71
CA GLY A 84 -4.96 -1.64 30.34
C GLY A 84 -5.99 -2.01 29.28
N ARG A 85 -7.09 -1.25 29.15
CA ARG A 85 -8.08 -1.48 28.09
C ARG A 85 -7.52 -1.10 26.73
N ARG A 86 -6.97 0.12 26.61
CA ARG A 86 -6.37 0.61 25.37
C ARG A 86 -5.19 -0.27 24.94
N GLN A 87 -4.37 -0.70 25.88
CA GLN A 87 -3.26 -1.62 25.62
C GLN A 87 -3.76 -2.97 25.09
N ALA A 88 -4.82 -3.54 25.70
CA ALA A 88 -5.41 -4.79 25.25
C ALA A 88 -6.06 -4.67 23.86
N ASP A 89 -6.80 -3.57 23.61
CA ASP A 89 -7.42 -3.29 22.31
C ASP A 89 -6.36 -3.20 21.20
N LEU A 90 -5.23 -2.54 21.48
CA LEU A 90 -4.13 -2.42 20.52
C LEU A 90 -3.50 -3.78 20.20
N LEU A 91 -3.21 -4.59 21.23
CA LEU A 91 -2.67 -5.94 21.05
C LEU A 91 -3.63 -6.83 20.25
N GLN A 92 -4.92 -6.74 20.54
CA GLN A 92 -5.94 -7.51 19.83
C GLN A 92 -6.02 -7.10 18.36
N GLN A 93 -6.03 -5.80 18.05
CA GLN A 93 -6.12 -5.33 16.65
C GLN A 93 -4.89 -5.70 15.80
N TRP A 94 -3.70 -5.76 16.41
CA TRP A 94 -2.46 -5.98 15.67
C TRP A 94 -2.02 -7.42 15.60
N LEU A 95 -2.18 -8.17 16.68
CA LEU A 95 -1.62 -9.52 16.83
C LEU A 95 -2.65 -10.63 16.78
N LEU A 96 -3.91 -10.36 17.10
CA LEU A 96 -4.94 -11.37 17.24
C LEU A 96 -5.95 -11.26 16.11
N ASP A 97 -6.44 -12.40 15.65
CA ASP A 97 -7.59 -12.42 14.75
C ASP A 97 -8.86 -12.15 15.59
N THR A 98 -9.64 -11.15 15.18
CA THR A 98 -10.91 -10.82 15.81
C THR A 98 -12.02 -11.79 15.42
N ASN A 99 -11.85 -12.51 14.31
CA ASN A 99 -12.75 -13.55 13.84
C ASN A 99 -12.03 -14.88 14.00
N GLU A 100 -12.47 -15.75 14.90
CA GLU A 100 -11.84 -17.06 15.17
C GLU A 100 -11.94 -17.99 13.94
N GLY A 101 -11.16 -17.71 12.88
CA GLY A 101 -11.20 -18.39 11.59
C GLY A 101 -11.07 -17.51 10.34
N TYR A 102 -10.08 -16.60 10.25
CA TYR A 102 -9.65 -15.73 9.10
C TYR A 102 -10.18 -14.28 9.15
N PRO A 103 -9.32 -13.22 9.03
CA PRO A 103 -8.14 -13.10 8.15
C PRO A 103 -6.82 -12.67 8.84
N THR A 104 -5.74 -12.65 8.05
CA THR A 104 -4.38 -12.22 8.42
C THR A 104 -4.35 -11.00 9.35
N THR A 105 -3.69 -11.13 10.50
CA THR A 105 -3.51 -10.03 11.46
C THR A 105 -2.85 -8.82 10.78
N ARG A 106 -2.99 -7.61 11.33
CA ARG A 106 -2.27 -6.43 10.77
C ARG A 106 -0.76 -6.68 10.76
N TRP A 107 -0.24 -7.36 11.77
CA TRP A 107 1.15 -7.79 11.81
C TRP A 107 1.51 -8.77 10.68
N GLN A 108 0.67 -9.78 10.41
CA GLN A 108 0.88 -10.67 9.27
C GLN A 108 0.84 -9.91 7.95
N ARG A 109 -0.09 -8.98 7.73
CA ARG A 109 -0.10 -8.14 6.52
C ARG A 109 1.18 -7.33 6.37
N LEU A 110 1.67 -6.75 7.48
CA LEU A 110 2.93 -6.02 7.51
C LEU A 110 4.13 -6.92 7.16
N THR A 111 4.10 -8.20 7.49
CA THR A 111 5.24 -9.13 7.37
C THR A 111 5.13 -10.17 6.24
N GLN A 112 3.97 -10.34 5.61
CA GLN A 112 3.70 -11.44 4.67
C GLN A 112 3.23 -10.99 3.26
N GLY A 113 2.96 -9.71 3.01
CA GLY A 113 2.59 -9.23 1.66
C GLY A 113 3.69 -9.43 0.61
N ASP A 114 3.38 -9.25 -0.67
CA ASP A 114 4.36 -9.35 -1.78
C ASP A 114 5.54 -8.39 -1.60
N GLN A 115 5.29 -7.21 -1.02
CA GLN A 115 6.36 -6.29 -0.63
C GLN A 115 7.17 -6.78 0.59
N ALA A 116 6.61 -7.64 1.44
CA ALA A 116 7.37 -8.30 2.51
C ALA A 116 8.21 -9.49 2.00
N ALA A 117 8.00 -9.96 0.76
CA ALA A 117 8.98 -10.82 0.10
C ALA A 117 10.32 -10.07 -0.09
N ARG A 118 10.27 -8.73 -0.26
CA ARG A 118 11.45 -7.86 -0.21
C ARG A 118 12.14 -7.99 1.15
N TRP A 119 11.42 -7.87 2.26
CA TRP A 119 11.97 -8.06 3.62
C TRP A 119 12.53 -9.46 3.88
N ARG A 120 11.89 -10.50 3.32
CA ARG A 120 12.38 -11.90 3.39
C ARG A 120 13.61 -12.16 2.51
N SER A 121 13.76 -11.42 1.42
CA SER A 121 14.89 -11.50 0.50
C SER A 121 16.09 -10.64 0.90
N LEU A 122 15.90 -9.70 1.84
CA LEU A 122 16.96 -8.81 2.30
C LEU A 122 17.89 -9.55 3.28
N PRO A 123 19.23 -9.39 3.15
CA PRO A 123 20.18 -9.95 4.11
C PRO A 123 19.90 -9.41 5.52
N GLU A 124 20.34 -10.13 6.57
CA GLU A 124 20.12 -9.99 8.03
C GLU A 124 19.93 -8.58 8.66
N ARG A 125 20.17 -7.48 7.94
CA ARG A 125 20.14 -6.08 8.39
C ARG A 125 18.77 -5.43 8.61
N GLU A 126 17.66 -5.96 8.07
CA GLU A 126 16.30 -5.38 8.30
C GLU A 126 15.46 -6.14 9.35
N SER A 127 15.93 -7.32 9.79
CA SER A 127 15.42 -8.05 10.96
C SER A 127 15.38 -7.24 12.29
N PRO A 128 16.31 -6.29 12.57
CA PRO A 128 16.36 -5.60 13.86
C PRO A 128 15.13 -4.73 14.19
N GLN A 129 14.54 -4.07 13.19
CA GLN A 129 13.37 -3.20 13.43
C GLN A 129 12.12 -4.01 13.74
N LEU A 130 11.86 -5.08 12.97
CA LEU A 130 10.78 -6.02 13.25
C LEU A 130 10.93 -6.67 14.62
N ARG A 131 12.15 -7.08 14.96
CA ARG A 131 12.48 -7.62 16.29
C ARG A 131 12.21 -6.59 17.38
N ALA A 132 12.67 -5.35 17.22
CA ALA A 132 12.44 -4.29 18.18
C ALA A 132 10.95 -4.00 18.38
N THR A 133 10.15 -4.05 17.31
CA THR A 133 8.69 -3.91 17.41
C THR A 133 8.05 -5.09 18.13
N LEU A 134 8.51 -6.33 17.91
CA LEU A 134 8.07 -7.50 18.69
C LEU A 134 8.48 -7.39 20.18
N ASP A 135 9.65 -6.82 20.48
CA ASP A 135 10.09 -6.56 21.86
C ASP A 135 9.15 -5.54 22.54
N GLN A 136 8.70 -4.51 21.81
CA GLN A 136 7.72 -3.54 22.31
C GLN A 136 6.35 -4.18 22.54
N PHE A 137 5.87 -5.03 21.63
CA PHE A 137 4.65 -5.81 21.84
C PHE A 137 4.76 -6.72 23.06
N LEU A 138 5.89 -7.40 23.24
CA LEU A 138 6.16 -8.26 24.40
C LEU A 138 6.14 -7.46 25.70
N ALA A 139 6.75 -6.28 25.71
CA ALA A 139 6.71 -5.38 26.86
C ALA A 139 5.28 -4.94 27.18
N LEU A 140 4.51 -4.53 26.18
CA LEU A 140 3.11 -4.09 26.33
C LEU A 140 2.22 -5.22 26.85
N ALA A 141 2.33 -6.43 26.28
CA ALA A 141 1.59 -7.61 26.74
C ALA A 141 1.93 -7.97 28.19
N ASN A 142 3.19 -7.81 28.60
CA ASN A 142 3.60 -8.06 29.98
C ASN A 142 3.06 -7.03 30.97
N GLN A 143 2.77 -5.80 30.55
CA GLN A 143 2.16 -4.75 31.37
C GLN A 143 0.65 -4.93 31.61
N LEU A 144 -0.03 -5.76 30.80
CA LEU A 144 -1.46 -5.98 30.97
C LEU A 144 -1.80 -6.52 32.38
N PRO A 145 -2.79 -5.92 33.07
CA PRO A 145 -3.23 -6.40 34.37
C PRO A 145 -4.01 -7.73 34.25
N SER A 146 -4.15 -8.44 35.36
CA SER A 146 -4.78 -9.78 35.39
C SER A 146 -6.23 -9.82 34.89
N GLY A 147 -6.93 -8.69 34.85
CA GLY A 147 -8.25 -8.55 34.22
C GLY A 147 -8.26 -8.82 32.70
N TYR A 148 -7.10 -8.76 32.04
CA TYR A 148 -6.93 -8.99 30.59
C TYR A 148 -6.13 -10.26 30.30
N SER A 149 -6.15 -11.25 31.20
CA SER A 149 -5.33 -12.48 31.08
C SER A 149 -5.59 -13.26 29.79
N TYR A 150 -6.82 -13.21 29.25
CA TYR A 150 -7.16 -13.84 27.97
C TYR A 150 -6.38 -13.22 26.80
N VAL A 151 -6.47 -11.89 26.64
CA VAL A 151 -5.73 -11.15 25.60
C VAL A 151 -4.23 -11.33 25.81
N LYS A 152 -3.75 -11.20 27.05
CA LYS A 152 -2.34 -11.40 27.39
C LYS A 152 -1.81 -12.77 26.95
N ALA A 153 -2.51 -13.85 27.28
CA ALA A 153 -2.08 -15.21 26.93
C ALA A 153 -1.99 -15.40 25.41
N ARG A 154 -3.05 -15.02 24.68
CA ARG A 154 -3.10 -15.13 23.22
C ARG A 154 -2.04 -14.25 22.53
N SER A 155 -1.87 -13.01 22.98
CA SER A 155 -0.85 -12.12 22.42
C SER A 155 0.56 -12.64 22.64
N LEU A 156 0.86 -13.21 23.82
CA LEU A 156 2.16 -13.83 24.09
C LEU A 156 2.41 -15.05 23.19
N ALA A 157 1.40 -15.89 22.93
CA ALA A 157 1.50 -17.01 22.00
C ALA A 157 1.73 -16.53 20.54
N ALA A 158 1.04 -15.48 20.11
CA ALA A 158 1.24 -14.87 18.79
C ALA A 158 2.64 -14.25 18.65
N ILE A 159 3.12 -13.52 19.68
CA ILE A 159 4.47 -12.95 19.72
C ILE A 159 5.52 -14.06 19.61
N ALA A 160 5.36 -15.17 20.34
CA ALA A 160 6.25 -16.31 20.25
C ALA A 160 6.27 -16.95 18.85
N HIS A 161 5.10 -17.06 18.22
CA HIS A 161 4.99 -17.51 16.82
C HIS A 161 5.79 -16.59 15.89
N TYR A 162 5.62 -15.27 15.99
CA TYR A 162 6.33 -14.32 15.14
C TYR A 162 7.85 -14.29 15.39
N TYR A 163 8.31 -14.47 16.63
CA TYR A 163 9.74 -14.66 16.90
C TYR A 163 10.30 -15.89 16.17
N THR A 164 9.55 -16.99 16.18
CA THR A 164 9.96 -18.24 15.52
C THR A 164 10.04 -18.07 14.00
N VAL A 165 9.05 -17.38 13.40
CA VAL A 165 9.06 -17.04 11.96
C VAL A 165 10.26 -16.15 11.62
N LEU A 166 10.51 -15.10 12.41
CA LEU A 166 11.55 -14.12 12.13
C LEU A 166 12.96 -14.71 12.25
N GLU A 167 13.19 -15.60 13.23
CA GLU A 167 14.50 -16.21 13.46
C GLU A 167 14.69 -17.56 12.74
N GLN A 168 13.65 -18.05 12.03
CA GLN A 168 13.62 -19.35 11.31
C GLN A 168 13.91 -20.58 12.18
N ARG A 169 13.86 -20.44 13.50
CA ARG A 169 14.09 -21.51 14.48
C ARG A 169 13.52 -21.12 15.84
N GLU A 170 13.45 -22.09 16.73
CA GLU A 170 13.12 -21.85 18.13
C GLU A 170 14.15 -20.93 18.79
N THR A 171 13.65 -19.97 19.58
CA THR A 171 14.44 -18.97 20.28
C THR A 171 14.12 -19.00 21.77
N PRO A 172 15.09 -18.71 22.67
CA PRO A 172 14.81 -18.59 24.09
C PRO A 172 13.70 -17.59 24.40
N THR A 173 13.61 -16.50 23.63
CA THR A 173 12.57 -15.47 23.77
C THR A 173 11.19 -15.99 23.41
N ALA A 174 11.04 -16.74 22.31
CA ALA A 174 9.78 -17.35 21.92
C ALA A 174 9.29 -18.34 22.99
N ARG A 175 10.19 -19.22 23.47
CA ARG A 175 9.89 -20.17 24.54
C ARG A 175 9.51 -19.47 25.84
N GLN A 176 10.23 -18.40 26.22
CA GLN A 176 9.90 -17.60 27.40
C GLN A 176 8.51 -16.96 27.28
N ALA A 177 8.17 -16.40 26.13
CA ALA A 177 6.85 -15.83 25.89
C ALA A 177 5.73 -16.89 26.00
N LEU A 178 5.94 -18.12 25.51
CA LEU A 178 4.97 -19.21 25.69
C LEU A 178 4.82 -19.64 27.16
N GLU A 179 5.91 -19.70 27.91
CA GLU A 179 5.82 -20.01 29.34
C GLU A 179 5.08 -18.91 30.12
N GLN A 180 5.27 -17.64 29.75
CA GLN A 180 4.47 -16.53 30.28
C GLN A 180 3.00 -16.62 29.86
N ALA A 181 2.72 -17.04 28.62
CA ALA A 181 1.37 -17.26 28.13
C ALA A 181 0.65 -18.34 28.96
N ARG A 182 1.32 -19.46 29.25
CA ARG A 182 0.79 -20.54 30.09
C ARG A 182 0.49 -20.08 31.52
N GLN A 183 1.35 -19.23 32.09
CA GLN A 183 1.09 -18.63 33.40
C GLN A 183 -0.13 -17.69 33.36
N ALA A 184 -0.28 -16.89 32.29
CA ALA A 184 -1.45 -16.03 32.14
C ALA A 184 -2.76 -16.84 32.00
N VAL A 185 -2.72 -18.01 31.36
CA VAL A 185 -3.90 -18.89 31.22
C VAL A 185 -4.48 -19.29 32.58
N THR A 186 -3.67 -19.49 33.62
CA THR A 186 -4.19 -19.89 34.95
C THR A 186 -5.07 -18.82 35.61
N LEU A 187 -5.06 -17.60 35.07
CA LEU A 187 -5.84 -16.46 35.56
C LEU A 187 -7.09 -16.18 34.70
N ILE A 188 -7.28 -16.90 33.59
CA ILE A 188 -8.45 -16.76 32.72
C ILE A 188 -9.69 -17.33 33.41
N ARG A 189 -10.81 -16.62 33.31
CA ARG A 189 -12.12 -17.08 33.78
C ARG A 189 -12.94 -17.50 32.57
N GLY A 190 -13.60 -18.66 32.66
CA GLY A 190 -14.36 -19.25 31.56
C GLY A 190 -13.56 -20.34 30.84
N SER A 191 -14.16 -21.52 30.70
CA SER A 191 -13.55 -22.68 30.05
C SER A 191 -13.36 -22.48 28.54
N ASP A 192 -14.25 -21.71 27.91
CA ASP A 192 -14.18 -21.31 26.51
C ASP A 192 -12.97 -20.42 26.21
N PHE A 193 -12.79 -19.33 26.97
CA PHE A 193 -11.61 -18.46 26.86
C PHE A 193 -10.31 -19.19 27.19
N THR A 194 -10.35 -20.08 28.19
CA THR A 194 -9.20 -20.90 28.59
C THR A 194 -8.80 -21.86 27.48
N ALA A 195 -9.76 -22.59 26.89
CA ALA A 195 -9.52 -23.52 25.79
C ALA A 195 -8.99 -22.78 24.55
N SER A 196 -9.56 -21.62 24.21
CA SER A 196 -9.12 -20.78 23.09
C SER A 196 -7.66 -20.29 23.27
N ALA A 197 -7.29 -19.82 24.48
CA ALA A 197 -5.90 -19.43 24.74
C ALA A 197 -4.92 -20.61 24.75
N LEU A 198 -5.33 -21.77 25.27
CA LEU A 198 -4.49 -22.97 25.27
C LEU A 198 -4.23 -23.52 23.86
N ILE A 199 -5.22 -23.47 22.95
CA ILE A 199 -5.02 -23.98 21.59
C ILE A 199 -4.04 -23.10 20.80
N ASP A 200 -4.07 -21.77 20.99
CA ASP A 200 -3.06 -20.86 20.42
C ASP A 200 -1.64 -21.22 20.91
N ILE A 201 -1.48 -21.54 22.20
CA ILE A 201 -0.19 -21.96 22.76
C ILE A 201 0.28 -23.30 22.18
N ALA A 202 -0.64 -24.28 22.06
CA ALA A 202 -0.32 -25.60 21.51
C ALA A 202 0.10 -25.53 20.04
N GLU A 203 -0.59 -24.73 19.24
CA GLU A 203 -0.24 -24.50 17.84
C GLU A 203 1.14 -23.87 17.70
N THR A 204 1.48 -22.88 18.54
CA THR A 204 2.81 -22.28 18.50
C THR A 204 3.90 -23.27 18.90
N TYR A 205 3.68 -24.11 19.92
CA TYR A 205 4.64 -25.19 20.24
C TYR A 205 4.81 -26.18 19.09
N ALA A 206 3.70 -26.59 18.46
CA ALA A 206 3.74 -27.47 17.29
C ALA A 206 4.52 -26.84 16.13
N PHE A 207 4.28 -25.56 15.85
CA PHE A 207 4.98 -24.79 14.82
C PHE A 207 6.49 -24.67 15.10
N MET A 208 6.88 -24.56 16.37
CA MET A 208 8.29 -24.56 16.81
C MET A 208 8.95 -25.95 16.73
N GLY A 209 8.18 -27.01 16.46
CA GLY A 209 8.65 -28.40 16.46
C GLY A 209 8.75 -29.02 17.86
N ASP A 210 8.28 -28.36 18.92
CA ASP A 210 8.20 -28.92 20.27
C ASP A 210 6.93 -29.76 20.42
N THR A 211 6.95 -30.94 19.82
CA THR A 211 5.82 -31.89 19.79
C THR A 211 5.41 -32.34 21.19
N THR A 212 6.36 -32.40 22.14
CA THR A 212 6.09 -32.83 23.51
C THR A 212 5.31 -31.78 24.28
N SER A 213 5.77 -30.51 24.25
CA SER A 213 5.05 -29.41 24.89
C SER A 213 3.69 -29.18 24.24
N ALA A 214 3.60 -29.26 22.91
CA ALA A 214 2.35 -29.17 22.17
C ALA A 214 1.34 -30.24 22.64
N LEU A 215 1.76 -31.50 22.72
CA LEU A 215 0.91 -32.61 23.18
C LEU A 215 0.40 -32.40 24.60
N VAL A 216 1.27 -31.95 25.52
CA VAL A 216 0.88 -31.67 26.92
C VAL A 216 -0.18 -30.58 26.96
N VAL A 217 -0.03 -29.50 26.18
CA VAL A 217 -1.01 -28.42 26.14
C VAL A 217 -2.30 -28.88 25.46
N LEU A 218 -2.26 -29.68 24.39
CA LEU A 218 -3.47 -30.23 23.74
C LEU A 218 -4.34 -31.07 24.66
N ILE A 219 -3.73 -31.85 25.57
CA ILE A 219 -4.48 -32.57 26.61
C ILE A 219 -5.22 -31.59 27.54
N GLN A 220 -4.58 -30.46 27.89
CA GLN A 220 -5.21 -29.40 28.68
C GLN A 220 -6.34 -28.70 27.91
N VAL A 221 -6.18 -28.48 26.59
CA VAL A 221 -7.26 -27.95 25.74
C VAL A 221 -8.47 -28.87 25.81
N GLY A 222 -8.29 -30.19 25.65
CA GLY A 222 -9.38 -31.16 25.74
C GLY A 222 -10.14 -31.09 27.07
N GLY A 223 -9.41 -31.05 28.19
CA GLY A 223 -10.02 -30.89 29.51
C GLY A 223 -10.77 -29.57 29.69
N ALA A 224 -10.30 -28.47 29.10
CA ALA A 224 -11.00 -27.19 29.13
C ALA A 224 -12.26 -27.20 28.23
N VAL A 225 -12.18 -27.83 27.05
CA VAL A 225 -13.31 -27.99 26.11
C VAL A 225 -14.45 -28.80 26.74
N GLU A 226 -14.14 -29.86 27.48
CA GLU A 226 -15.13 -30.67 28.21
C GLU A 226 -15.87 -29.88 29.30
N GLN A 227 -15.25 -28.82 29.83
CA GLN A 227 -15.83 -27.95 30.84
C GLN A 227 -16.64 -26.79 30.26
N ILE A 228 -16.76 -26.66 28.93
CA ILE A 228 -17.61 -25.64 28.30
C ILE A 228 -19.08 -26.03 28.52
N PRO A 229 -19.89 -25.19 29.20
CA PRO A 229 -21.29 -25.52 29.46
C PRO A 229 -22.07 -25.72 28.14
N PRO A 230 -22.94 -26.74 28.05
CA PRO A 230 -23.77 -26.94 26.87
C PRO A 230 -24.56 -25.68 26.49
N GLY A 231 -24.59 -25.34 25.19
CA GLY A 231 -25.27 -24.16 24.68
C GLY A 231 -24.51 -22.84 24.86
N THR A 232 -23.33 -22.85 25.48
CA THR A 232 -22.42 -21.69 25.52
C THR A 232 -21.41 -21.82 24.38
N SER A 233 -21.40 -20.86 23.46
CA SER A 233 -20.37 -20.73 22.42
C SER A 233 -20.09 -22.03 21.64
N GLU A 234 -21.14 -22.78 21.26
CA GLU A 234 -21.01 -24.09 20.59
C GLU A 234 -20.15 -23.99 19.32
N TRP A 235 -20.29 -22.91 18.57
CA TRP A 235 -19.43 -22.61 17.42
C TRP A 235 -17.94 -22.56 17.80
N LEU A 236 -17.56 -21.80 18.83
CA LEU A 236 -16.18 -21.71 19.31
C LEU A 236 -15.66 -23.08 19.75
N LYS A 237 -16.49 -23.87 20.44
CA LYS A 237 -16.13 -25.24 20.83
C LYS A 237 -15.77 -26.09 19.61
N LEU A 238 -16.58 -26.05 18.56
CA LEU A 238 -16.33 -26.79 17.32
C LEU A 238 -15.07 -26.27 16.59
N THR A 239 -14.84 -24.96 16.58
CA THR A 239 -13.61 -24.35 16.03
C THR A 239 -12.37 -24.80 16.80
N ILE A 240 -12.42 -24.83 18.13
CA ILE A 240 -11.30 -25.32 18.96
C ILE A 240 -11.03 -26.80 18.65
N LEU A 241 -12.06 -27.63 18.54
CA LEU A 241 -11.91 -29.05 18.19
C LEU A 241 -11.29 -29.23 16.79
N GLN A 242 -11.73 -28.47 15.79
CA GLN A 242 -11.12 -28.47 14.45
C GLN A 242 -9.63 -28.11 14.50
N ARG A 243 -9.28 -27.06 15.24
CA ARG A 243 -7.89 -26.63 15.46
C ARG A 243 -7.08 -27.69 16.19
N MET A 244 -7.62 -28.28 17.25
CA MET A 244 -6.99 -29.39 17.98
C MET A 244 -6.68 -30.58 17.06
N ALA A 245 -7.62 -31.00 16.21
CA ALA A 245 -7.39 -32.09 15.25
C ALA A 245 -6.22 -31.78 14.31
N THR A 246 -6.19 -30.56 13.78
CA THR A 246 -5.11 -30.10 12.89
C THR A 246 -3.77 -30.11 13.62
N THR A 247 -3.71 -29.59 14.84
CA THR A 247 -2.48 -29.52 15.64
C THR A 247 -1.98 -30.91 16.02
N TYR A 248 -2.87 -31.84 16.40
CA TYR A 248 -2.49 -33.24 16.64
C TYR A 248 -1.84 -33.87 15.40
N ALA A 249 -2.38 -33.64 14.20
CA ALA A 249 -1.81 -34.17 12.97
C ALA A 249 -0.44 -33.55 12.64
N HIS A 250 -0.25 -32.24 12.84
CA HIS A 250 1.04 -31.57 12.64
C HIS A 250 2.15 -32.15 13.52
N ILE A 251 1.83 -32.62 14.73
CA ILE A 251 2.79 -33.28 15.62
C ILE A 251 2.86 -34.81 15.44
N GLY A 252 2.21 -35.37 14.40
CA GLY A 252 2.26 -36.79 14.03
C GLY A 252 1.29 -37.71 14.78
N HIS A 253 0.35 -37.16 15.56
CA HIS A 253 -0.64 -37.93 16.32
C HIS A 253 -1.96 -38.04 15.53
N PHE A 254 -1.99 -38.87 14.48
CA PHE A 254 -3.14 -38.99 13.57
C PHE A 254 -4.39 -39.60 14.19
N ALA A 255 -4.27 -40.63 15.02
CA ALA A 255 -5.42 -41.29 15.62
C ALA A 255 -6.35 -40.34 16.43
N PRO A 256 -5.85 -39.51 17.37
CA PRO A 256 -6.70 -38.53 18.03
C PRO A 256 -7.20 -37.43 17.09
N ALA A 257 -6.41 -37.04 16.08
CA ALA A 257 -6.84 -36.07 15.08
C ALA A 257 -8.06 -36.55 14.28
N GLU A 258 -7.98 -37.79 13.77
CA GLU A 258 -9.05 -38.44 13.01
C GLU A 258 -10.30 -38.67 13.86
N ALA A 259 -10.14 -39.05 15.14
CA ALA A 259 -11.25 -39.20 16.07
C ALA A 259 -12.01 -37.88 16.26
N ILE A 260 -11.30 -36.78 16.51
CA ILE A 260 -11.93 -35.46 16.64
C ILE A 260 -12.59 -35.04 15.33
N ALA A 261 -11.94 -35.23 14.18
CA ALA A 261 -12.50 -34.88 12.88
C ALA A 261 -13.75 -35.70 12.53
N ALA A 262 -13.85 -36.96 12.98
CA ALA A 262 -15.02 -37.80 12.76
C ALA A 262 -16.26 -37.26 13.50
N ASP A 263 -16.06 -36.66 14.67
CA ASP A 263 -17.11 -36.12 15.54
C ASP A 263 -17.55 -34.69 15.17
N LEU A 264 -16.79 -33.99 14.30
CA LEU A 264 -17.17 -32.67 13.82
C LEU A 264 -18.35 -32.75 12.84
N PRO A 265 -19.30 -31.79 12.90
CA PRO A 265 -20.37 -31.71 11.94
C PRO A 265 -19.83 -31.32 10.55
N ASP A 266 -20.57 -31.73 9.51
CA ASP A 266 -20.31 -31.28 8.14
C ASP A 266 -20.75 -29.81 7.92
N GLU A 267 -21.56 -29.26 8.85
CA GLU A 267 -21.98 -27.85 8.83
C GLU A 267 -20.76 -26.92 8.82
N TYR A 268 -20.83 -25.88 7.98
CA TYR A 268 -19.76 -24.88 7.81
C TYR A 268 -18.40 -25.46 7.37
N GLU A 269 -18.39 -26.65 6.76
CA GLU A 269 -17.19 -27.34 6.29
C GLU A 269 -16.17 -27.69 7.39
N LEU A 270 -16.53 -27.61 8.69
CA LEU A 270 -15.57 -27.78 9.79
C LEU A 270 -14.83 -29.12 9.74
N LYS A 271 -15.56 -30.22 9.48
CA LYS A 271 -14.96 -31.54 9.25
C LYS A 271 -14.00 -31.56 8.06
N SER A 272 -14.37 -30.89 6.97
CA SER A 272 -13.53 -30.81 5.77
C SER A 272 -12.25 -30.00 6.03
N ILE A 273 -12.35 -28.91 6.80
CA ILE A 273 -11.21 -28.09 7.23
C ILE A 273 -10.28 -28.90 8.15
N ALA A 274 -10.83 -29.63 9.12
CA ALA A 274 -10.04 -30.51 10.01
C ALA A 274 -9.30 -31.59 9.22
N LEU A 275 -9.99 -32.29 8.32
CA LEU A 275 -9.38 -33.32 7.46
C LEU A 275 -8.30 -32.74 6.54
N ARG A 276 -8.49 -31.53 5.99
CA ARG A 276 -7.44 -30.83 5.24
C ARG A 276 -6.21 -30.54 6.11
N GLY A 277 -6.41 -30.09 7.35
CA GLY A 277 -5.33 -29.93 8.32
C GLY A 277 -4.59 -31.25 8.62
N ILE A 278 -5.33 -32.36 8.68
CA ILE A 278 -4.75 -33.70 8.83
C ILE A 278 -3.90 -34.09 7.61
N VAL A 279 -4.36 -33.78 6.39
CA VAL A 279 -3.58 -33.97 5.15
C VAL A 279 -2.26 -33.20 5.23
N GLU A 280 -2.29 -31.94 5.67
CA GLU A 280 -1.09 -31.09 5.80
C GLU A 280 -0.10 -31.64 6.84
N GLY A 281 -0.60 -32.11 7.99
CA GLY A 281 0.22 -32.83 8.98
C GLY A 281 0.82 -34.12 8.44
N ALA A 282 0.04 -34.89 7.68
CA ALA A 282 0.52 -36.11 7.05
C ALA A 282 1.62 -35.84 6.03
N ILE A 283 1.49 -34.80 5.19
CA ILE A 283 2.56 -34.33 4.27
C ILE A 283 3.81 -33.93 5.07
N THR A 284 3.65 -33.16 6.15
CA THR A 284 4.76 -32.65 6.98
C THR A 284 5.61 -33.78 7.57
N VAL A 285 4.97 -34.86 8.03
CA VAL A 285 5.69 -36.04 8.55
C VAL A 285 5.95 -37.11 7.48
N GLN A 286 5.76 -36.78 6.20
CA GLN A 286 6.03 -37.64 5.04
C GLN A 286 5.17 -38.92 4.97
N SER A 287 3.98 -38.90 5.57
CA SER A 287 2.97 -39.96 5.47
C SER A 287 2.12 -39.77 4.20
N TRP A 288 2.71 -40.02 3.03
CA TRP A 288 2.09 -39.68 1.73
C TRP A 288 0.79 -40.43 1.43
N LEU A 289 0.76 -41.74 1.69
CA LEU A 289 -0.44 -42.56 1.50
C LEU A 289 -1.56 -42.16 2.46
N GLY A 290 -1.19 -41.82 3.71
CA GLY A 290 -2.14 -41.29 4.69
C GLY A 290 -2.72 -39.96 4.20
N ALA A 291 -1.87 -39.03 3.78
CA ALA A 291 -2.29 -37.73 3.23
C ALA A 291 -3.25 -37.89 2.05
N GLU A 292 -2.95 -38.78 1.10
CA GLU A 292 -3.83 -39.03 -0.04
C GLU A 292 -5.17 -39.65 0.36
N SER A 293 -5.15 -40.66 1.25
CA SER A 293 -6.37 -41.31 1.74
C SER A 293 -7.26 -40.32 2.50
N THR A 294 -6.67 -39.51 3.38
CA THR A 294 -7.40 -38.48 4.13
C THR A 294 -7.95 -37.41 3.19
N ALA A 295 -7.18 -36.99 2.18
CA ALA A 295 -7.65 -36.02 1.19
C ALA A 295 -8.90 -36.54 0.46
N GLN A 296 -8.89 -37.80 0.00
CA GLN A 296 -10.06 -38.42 -0.64
C GLN A 296 -11.29 -38.51 0.27
N ALA A 297 -11.09 -38.65 1.58
CA ALA A 297 -12.18 -38.73 2.56
C ALA A 297 -12.84 -37.38 2.88
N ILE A 298 -12.29 -36.25 2.42
CA ILE A 298 -12.85 -34.91 2.67
C ILE A 298 -14.25 -34.79 2.04
N PRO A 299 -15.32 -34.48 2.80
CA PRO A 299 -16.68 -34.40 2.25
C PRO A 299 -16.88 -33.25 1.24
N ALA A 300 -16.40 -32.04 1.55
CA ALA A 300 -16.58 -30.87 0.69
C ALA A 300 -15.69 -30.96 -0.57
N ALA A 301 -16.29 -30.86 -1.76
CA ALA A 301 -15.59 -31.03 -3.04
C ALA A 301 -14.44 -30.02 -3.22
N THR A 302 -14.69 -28.73 -2.93
CA THR A 302 -13.68 -27.68 -2.96
C THR A 302 -12.47 -28.05 -2.10
N GLN A 303 -12.68 -28.41 -0.84
CA GLN A 303 -11.60 -28.75 0.09
C GLN A 303 -10.84 -30.01 -0.32
N ARG A 304 -11.56 -31.02 -0.85
CA ARG A 304 -10.98 -32.27 -1.35
C ARG A 304 -10.01 -32.02 -2.50
N ILE A 305 -10.44 -31.27 -3.51
CA ILE A 305 -9.64 -30.95 -4.70
C ILE A 305 -8.36 -30.21 -4.30
N LEU A 306 -8.49 -29.20 -3.43
CA LEU A 306 -7.34 -28.41 -2.94
C LEU A 306 -6.37 -29.27 -2.11
N ALA A 307 -6.88 -30.18 -1.28
CA ALA A 307 -6.07 -31.12 -0.53
C ALA A 307 -5.30 -32.10 -1.45
N LEU A 308 -5.95 -32.61 -2.50
CA LEU A 308 -5.27 -33.45 -3.51
C LEU A 308 -4.15 -32.68 -4.23
N GLY A 309 -4.37 -31.40 -4.57
CA GLY A 309 -3.33 -30.54 -5.13
C GLY A 309 -2.11 -30.41 -4.19
N LYS A 310 -2.33 -30.20 -2.89
CA LYS A 310 -1.24 -30.18 -1.89
C LYS A 310 -0.52 -31.52 -1.78
N VAL A 311 -1.23 -32.64 -1.84
CA VAL A 311 -0.63 -33.97 -1.86
C VAL A 311 0.23 -34.17 -3.11
N ALA A 312 -0.21 -33.70 -4.28
CA ALA A 312 0.58 -33.75 -5.50
C ALA A 312 1.91 -32.97 -5.37
N ILE A 313 1.87 -31.76 -4.79
CA ILE A 313 3.09 -30.98 -4.47
C ILE A 313 3.97 -31.76 -3.49
N GLY A 314 3.39 -32.38 -2.46
CA GLY A 314 4.12 -33.23 -1.51
C GLY A 314 4.89 -34.37 -2.19
N TYR A 315 4.23 -35.11 -3.08
CA TYR A 315 4.88 -36.15 -3.89
C TYR A 315 5.98 -35.57 -4.80
N HIS A 316 5.76 -34.43 -5.44
CA HIS A 316 6.76 -33.79 -6.29
C HIS A 316 8.02 -33.41 -5.50
N ASN A 317 7.85 -32.77 -4.33
CA ASN A 317 8.95 -32.41 -3.44
C ASN A 317 9.69 -33.63 -2.88
N ALA A 318 9.00 -34.76 -2.74
CA ALA A 318 9.58 -36.06 -2.42
C ALA A 318 10.23 -36.78 -3.63
N ASN A 319 10.41 -36.08 -4.76
CA ASN A 319 10.96 -36.60 -6.01
C ASN A 319 10.18 -37.81 -6.58
N GLN A 320 8.85 -37.78 -6.45
CA GLN A 320 7.90 -38.80 -6.96
C GLN A 320 6.96 -38.20 -8.02
N PRO A 321 7.47 -37.81 -9.21
CA PRO A 321 6.71 -37.06 -10.20
C PRO A 321 5.54 -37.85 -10.82
N ALA A 322 5.65 -39.17 -10.92
CA ALA A 322 4.57 -40.00 -11.47
C ALA A 322 3.34 -40.02 -10.53
N GLN A 323 3.59 -40.11 -9.22
CA GLN A 323 2.56 -40.04 -8.20
C GLN A 323 1.94 -38.64 -8.15
N ALA A 324 2.78 -37.59 -8.21
CA ALA A 324 2.33 -36.21 -8.26
C ALA A 324 1.39 -35.97 -9.46
N ALA A 325 1.80 -36.39 -10.66
CA ALA A 325 0.98 -36.26 -11.88
C ALA A 325 -0.34 -37.02 -11.77
N ARG A 326 -0.34 -38.24 -11.22
CA ARG A 326 -1.56 -39.02 -11.00
C ARG A 326 -2.54 -38.31 -10.06
N VAL A 327 -2.07 -37.86 -8.90
CA VAL A 327 -2.93 -37.18 -7.92
C VAL A 327 -3.44 -35.85 -8.47
N MET A 328 -2.61 -35.13 -9.22
CA MET A 328 -3.02 -33.89 -9.86
C MET A 328 -4.08 -34.12 -10.94
N ALA A 329 -3.94 -35.16 -11.77
CA ALA A 329 -4.96 -35.54 -12.74
C ALA A 329 -6.30 -35.89 -12.06
N GLN A 330 -6.27 -36.58 -10.92
CA GLN A 330 -7.46 -36.85 -10.11
C GLN A 330 -8.09 -35.56 -9.57
N ALA A 331 -7.29 -34.58 -9.12
CA ALA A 331 -7.80 -33.29 -8.66
C ALA A 331 -8.49 -32.51 -9.79
N ARG A 332 -7.90 -32.50 -11.00
CA ARG A 332 -8.49 -31.88 -12.19
C ARG A 332 -9.80 -32.56 -12.60
N GLU A 333 -9.82 -33.88 -12.73
CA GLU A 333 -11.03 -34.63 -13.10
C GLU A 333 -12.18 -34.38 -12.12
N GLN A 334 -11.88 -34.31 -10.83
CA GLN A 334 -12.87 -33.97 -9.81
C GLN A 334 -13.34 -32.53 -9.91
N ALA A 335 -12.47 -31.58 -10.21
CA ALA A 335 -12.87 -30.18 -10.42
C ALA A 335 -13.79 -30.03 -11.64
N GLU A 336 -13.50 -30.73 -12.73
CA GLU A 336 -14.28 -30.69 -13.97
C GLU A 336 -15.66 -31.36 -13.83
N SER A 337 -15.78 -32.38 -12.98
CA SER A 337 -17.02 -33.15 -12.79
C SER A 337 -17.84 -32.75 -11.55
N ALA A 338 -17.26 -31.98 -10.61
CA ALA A 338 -17.93 -31.63 -9.36
C ALA A 338 -19.12 -30.68 -9.59
N THR A 339 -20.27 -31.06 -9.05
CA THR A 339 -21.40 -30.16 -8.84
C THR A 339 -21.33 -29.54 -7.45
N GLY A 340 -21.54 -28.23 -7.33
CA GLY A 340 -21.59 -27.54 -6.03
C GLY A 340 -20.24 -27.04 -5.51
N LEU A 341 -19.27 -26.78 -6.39
CA LEU A 341 -18.09 -26.00 -6.02
C LEU A 341 -18.53 -24.59 -5.57
N THR A 342 -18.09 -24.18 -4.39
CA THR A 342 -18.42 -22.88 -3.79
C THR A 342 -17.92 -21.73 -4.66
N ASP A 343 -16.71 -21.87 -5.20
CA ASP A 343 -16.08 -20.93 -6.12
C ASP A 343 -15.23 -21.70 -7.15
N PRO A 344 -15.80 -22.04 -8.31
CA PRO A 344 -15.08 -22.74 -9.36
C PRO A 344 -13.84 -21.98 -9.86
N GLU A 345 -13.92 -20.66 -9.96
CA GLU A 345 -12.83 -19.81 -10.46
C GLU A 345 -11.62 -19.91 -9.53
N PHE A 346 -11.84 -19.82 -8.21
CA PHE A 346 -10.79 -20.01 -7.21
C PHE A 346 -10.15 -21.41 -7.28
N VAL A 347 -10.97 -22.46 -7.44
CA VAL A 347 -10.48 -23.84 -7.54
C VAL A 347 -9.57 -24.00 -8.77
N PHE A 348 -10.04 -23.59 -9.95
CA PHE A 348 -9.26 -23.71 -11.17
C PHE A 348 -8.00 -22.82 -11.13
N ARG A 349 -8.07 -21.62 -10.56
CA ARG A 349 -6.90 -20.75 -10.38
C ARG A 349 -5.84 -21.42 -9.51
N THR A 350 -6.27 -22.07 -8.42
CA THR A 350 -5.36 -22.80 -7.53
C THR A 350 -4.76 -24.03 -8.21
N LEU A 351 -5.52 -24.72 -9.06
CA LEU A 351 -5.00 -25.84 -9.85
C LEU A 351 -3.97 -25.37 -10.90
N VAL A 352 -4.18 -24.22 -11.55
CA VAL A 352 -3.16 -23.59 -12.43
C VAL A 352 -1.86 -23.36 -11.65
N ASP A 353 -1.93 -22.74 -10.45
CA ASP A 353 -0.75 -22.52 -9.61
C ASP A 353 -0.07 -23.82 -9.20
N THR A 354 -0.87 -24.86 -8.91
CA THR A 354 -0.36 -26.19 -8.56
C THR A 354 0.38 -26.81 -9.74
N TYR A 355 -0.18 -26.77 -10.96
CA TYR A 355 0.50 -27.24 -12.17
C TYR A 355 1.83 -26.50 -12.41
N LEU A 356 1.86 -25.18 -12.20
CA LEU A 356 3.09 -24.39 -12.32
C LEU A 356 4.15 -24.82 -11.30
N GLN A 357 3.77 -25.07 -10.04
CA GLN A 357 4.68 -25.58 -9.01
C GLN A 357 5.23 -26.97 -9.34
N LEU A 358 4.44 -27.80 -10.03
CA LEU A 358 4.85 -29.13 -10.51
C LEU A 358 5.71 -29.07 -11.80
N GLY A 359 5.88 -27.88 -12.39
CA GLY A 359 6.58 -27.67 -13.67
C GLY A 359 5.78 -28.07 -14.92
N GLN A 360 4.48 -28.35 -14.76
CA GLN A 360 3.54 -28.79 -15.80
C GLN A 360 2.88 -27.57 -16.47
N ARG A 361 3.66 -26.84 -17.27
CA ARG A 361 3.25 -25.54 -17.83
C ARG A 361 2.17 -25.64 -18.91
N ASP A 362 2.21 -26.70 -19.70
CA ASP A 362 1.25 -26.91 -20.80
C ASP A 362 -0.16 -27.14 -20.24
N GLU A 363 -0.26 -27.98 -19.20
CA GLU A 363 -1.52 -28.23 -18.48
C GLU A 363 -2.01 -26.98 -17.74
N ALA A 364 -1.10 -26.18 -17.19
CA ALA A 364 -1.43 -24.90 -16.57
C ALA A 364 -2.01 -23.90 -17.59
N LEU A 365 -1.41 -23.81 -18.78
CA LEU A 365 -1.86 -22.93 -19.85
C LEU A 365 -3.25 -23.33 -20.34
N GLU A 366 -3.44 -24.61 -20.64
CA GLU A 366 -4.72 -25.16 -21.08
C GLU A 366 -5.84 -24.85 -20.07
N LEU A 367 -5.57 -25.10 -18.78
CA LEU A 367 -6.55 -24.88 -17.72
C LEU A 367 -6.87 -23.39 -17.55
N ALA A 368 -5.85 -22.52 -17.58
CA ALA A 368 -6.02 -21.09 -17.49
C ALA A 368 -6.87 -20.54 -18.65
N GLN A 369 -6.66 -21.05 -19.87
CA GLN A 369 -7.41 -20.61 -21.06
C GLN A 369 -8.85 -21.11 -21.07
N THR A 370 -9.11 -22.33 -20.61
CA THR A 370 -10.41 -23.00 -20.80
C THR A 370 -11.37 -22.85 -19.62
N GLN A 371 -10.86 -22.77 -18.39
CA GLN A 371 -11.70 -22.80 -17.18
C GLN A 371 -11.83 -21.45 -16.47
N LEU A 372 -10.89 -20.52 -16.66
CA LEU A 372 -10.90 -19.22 -16.01
C LEU A 372 -11.56 -18.16 -16.89
N LYS A 373 -12.29 -17.25 -16.25
CA LYS A 373 -12.93 -16.10 -16.92
C LYS A 373 -12.49 -14.78 -16.34
N VAL A 374 -12.56 -14.65 -15.02
CA VAL A 374 -12.29 -13.38 -14.32
C VAL A 374 -10.79 -13.21 -14.10
N THR A 375 -10.10 -14.31 -13.76
CA THR A 375 -8.67 -14.33 -13.42
C THR A 375 -7.81 -14.89 -14.55
N GLN A 376 -8.39 -15.09 -15.73
CA GLN A 376 -7.74 -15.69 -16.89
C GLN A 376 -6.44 -14.97 -17.27
N GLN A 377 -6.48 -13.64 -17.41
CA GLN A 377 -5.31 -12.85 -17.83
C GLN A 377 -4.15 -12.98 -16.83
N GLU A 378 -4.43 -12.90 -15.52
CA GLU A 378 -3.42 -13.02 -14.48
C GLU A 378 -2.84 -14.45 -14.40
N ALA A 379 -3.68 -15.46 -14.60
CA ALA A 379 -3.23 -16.85 -14.67
C ALA A 379 -2.34 -17.09 -15.89
N ILE A 380 -2.74 -16.62 -17.08
CA ILE A 380 -1.94 -16.71 -18.30
C ILE A 380 -0.62 -15.98 -18.12
N LYS A 381 -0.62 -14.78 -17.53
CA LYS A 381 0.60 -14.05 -17.18
C LYS A 381 1.55 -14.89 -16.33
N SER A 382 1.03 -15.48 -15.25
CA SER A 382 1.81 -16.36 -14.37
C SER A 382 2.42 -17.56 -15.13
N VAL A 383 1.64 -18.14 -16.05
CA VAL A 383 2.10 -19.24 -16.91
C VAL A 383 3.19 -18.79 -17.88
N MET A 384 3.04 -17.64 -18.54
CA MET A 384 4.02 -17.11 -19.49
C MET A 384 5.33 -16.71 -18.79
N VAL A 385 5.26 -16.16 -17.57
CA VAL A 385 6.44 -15.94 -16.73
C VAL A 385 7.15 -17.27 -16.47
N ALA A 386 6.39 -18.33 -16.14
CA ALA A 386 6.97 -19.64 -15.89
C ALA A 386 7.63 -20.27 -17.13
N TYR A 387 7.11 -20.07 -18.34
CA TYR A 387 7.77 -20.48 -19.59
C TYR A 387 9.05 -19.67 -19.84
N SER A 388 9.00 -18.35 -19.68
CA SER A 388 10.14 -17.46 -19.86
C SER A 388 11.30 -17.82 -18.91
N GLN A 389 11.00 -18.05 -17.62
CA GLN A 389 11.98 -18.50 -16.62
C GLN A 389 12.56 -19.89 -16.91
N ALA A 390 11.82 -20.74 -17.63
CA ALA A 390 12.31 -22.04 -18.07
C ALA A 390 13.19 -21.98 -19.33
N GLY A 391 13.44 -20.78 -19.88
CA GLY A 391 14.17 -20.58 -21.12
C GLY A 391 13.37 -20.92 -22.38
N GLN A 392 12.05 -21.11 -22.28
CA GLN A 392 11.18 -21.49 -23.39
C GLN A 392 10.60 -20.23 -24.08
N GLN A 393 11.49 -19.32 -24.49
CA GLN A 393 11.11 -18.05 -25.11
C GLN A 393 10.32 -18.25 -26.41
N GLU A 394 10.65 -19.29 -27.18
CA GLU A 394 9.94 -19.62 -28.43
C GLU A 394 8.44 -19.88 -28.21
N VAL A 395 8.07 -20.51 -27.10
CA VAL A 395 6.65 -20.79 -26.76
C VAL A 395 5.93 -19.48 -26.42
N VAL A 396 6.59 -18.61 -25.66
CA VAL A 396 6.07 -17.29 -25.29
C VAL A 396 5.87 -16.41 -26.52
N GLU A 397 6.86 -16.33 -27.39
CA GLU A 397 6.81 -15.54 -28.63
C GLU A 397 5.74 -16.06 -29.60
N ALA A 398 5.63 -17.38 -29.74
CA ALA A 398 4.58 -18.00 -30.55
C ALA A 398 3.20 -17.63 -30.00
N TRP A 399 2.99 -17.77 -28.69
CA TRP A 399 1.73 -17.43 -28.05
C TRP A 399 1.37 -15.95 -28.20
N LEU A 400 2.32 -15.02 -27.96
CA LEU A 400 2.11 -13.59 -28.17
C LEU A 400 1.75 -13.25 -29.63
N SER A 401 2.36 -13.96 -30.58
CA SER A 401 2.09 -13.78 -32.01
C SER A 401 0.72 -14.30 -32.40
N ASP A 402 0.27 -15.42 -31.82
CA ASP A 402 -1.09 -15.92 -32.00
C ASP A 402 -2.12 -14.93 -31.42
N GLN A 403 -1.87 -14.40 -30.22
CA GLN A 403 -2.74 -13.37 -29.64
C GLN A 403 -2.79 -12.11 -30.51
N LEU A 404 -1.66 -11.68 -31.06
CA LEU A 404 -1.63 -10.57 -32.00
C LEU A 404 -2.48 -10.83 -33.25
N SER A 405 -2.47 -12.06 -33.77
CA SER A 405 -3.32 -12.45 -34.90
C SER A 405 -4.81 -12.42 -34.53
N ASP A 406 -5.17 -12.92 -33.34
CA ASP A 406 -6.55 -12.88 -32.85
C ASP A 406 -7.06 -11.44 -32.67
N LEU A 407 -6.20 -10.56 -32.13
CA LEU A 407 -6.50 -9.13 -32.00
C LEU A 407 -6.77 -8.47 -33.34
N GLN A 408 -5.98 -8.79 -34.38
CA GLN A 408 -6.18 -8.26 -35.72
C GLN A 408 -7.51 -8.69 -36.34
N ALA A 409 -8.08 -9.82 -35.90
CA ALA A 409 -9.37 -10.32 -36.37
C ALA A 409 -10.59 -9.65 -35.70
N ILE A 410 -10.40 -8.91 -34.60
CA ILE A 410 -11.48 -8.16 -33.93
C ILE A 410 -12.00 -7.06 -34.87
N ALA A 411 -13.32 -6.95 -35.04
CA ALA A 411 -13.90 -6.02 -36.00
C ALA A 411 -13.92 -4.56 -35.53
N ASP A 412 -14.07 -4.32 -34.22
CA ASP A 412 -14.15 -2.97 -33.64
C ASP A 412 -12.73 -2.41 -33.35
N PRO A 413 -12.30 -1.31 -34.02
CA PRO A 413 -11.00 -0.68 -33.78
C PRO A 413 -10.78 -0.20 -32.34
N TRP A 414 -11.85 0.09 -31.60
CA TRP A 414 -11.76 0.53 -30.21
C TRP A 414 -11.45 -0.65 -29.28
N GLU A 415 -12.14 -1.77 -29.48
CA GLU A 415 -11.87 -3.04 -28.77
C GLU A 415 -10.49 -3.60 -29.11
N GLN A 416 -10.06 -3.48 -30.38
CA GLN A 416 -8.70 -3.77 -30.81
C GLN A 416 -7.65 -2.96 -30.02
N SER A 417 -7.85 -1.64 -29.88
CA SER A 417 -6.89 -0.77 -29.19
C SER A 417 -6.80 -1.06 -27.69
N PHE A 418 -7.93 -1.34 -27.04
CA PHE A 418 -7.94 -1.74 -25.62
C PHE A 418 -7.18 -3.05 -25.42
N SER A 419 -7.49 -4.05 -26.24
CA SER A 419 -6.92 -5.40 -26.11
C SER A 419 -5.43 -5.43 -26.50
N LEU A 420 -5.00 -4.57 -27.43
CA LEU A 420 -3.58 -4.30 -27.69
C LEU A 420 -2.84 -3.77 -26.44
N GLY A 421 -3.49 -2.91 -25.66
CA GLY A 421 -2.94 -2.42 -24.39
C GLY A 421 -2.62 -3.56 -23.44
N SER A 422 -3.57 -4.48 -23.24
CA SER A 422 -3.38 -5.66 -22.38
C SER A 422 -2.29 -6.60 -22.91
N LEU A 423 -2.19 -6.79 -24.23
CA LEU A 423 -1.12 -7.61 -24.81
C LEU A 423 0.27 -6.99 -24.60
N LEU A 424 0.39 -5.67 -24.76
CA LEU A 424 1.65 -4.96 -24.52
C LEU A 424 2.04 -4.97 -23.04
N GLU A 425 1.08 -4.77 -22.13
CA GLU A 425 1.31 -4.86 -20.69
C GLU A 425 1.81 -6.26 -20.30
N LEU A 426 1.14 -7.31 -20.79
CA LEU A 426 1.60 -8.67 -20.59
C LEU A 426 3.03 -8.85 -21.13
N ALA A 427 3.29 -8.48 -22.39
CA ALA A 427 4.62 -8.61 -23.00
C ALA A 427 5.72 -7.85 -22.22
N ILE A 428 5.40 -6.70 -21.63
CA ILE A 428 6.29 -5.96 -20.72
C ILE A 428 6.58 -6.79 -19.47
N ASP A 429 5.55 -7.31 -18.81
CA ASP A 429 5.68 -8.08 -17.56
C ASP A 429 6.53 -9.33 -17.73
N ILE A 430 6.43 -9.99 -18.88
CA ILE A 430 7.25 -11.17 -19.22
C ILE A 430 8.54 -10.83 -19.97
N GLN A 431 8.89 -9.53 -20.05
CA GLN A 431 10.12 -8.96 -20.61
C GLN A 431 10.40 -9.29 -22.08
N GLN A 432 9.37 -9.44 -22.90
CA GLN A 432 9.46 -9.82 -24.33
C GLN A 432 9.73 -8.60 -25.24
N PHE A 433 10.72 -7.78 -24.89
CA PHE A 433 11.00 -6.56 -25.64
C PHE A 433 11.46 -6.83 -27.07
N ASP A 434 12.17 -7.94 -27.31
CA ASP A 434 12.62 -8.32 -28.65
C ASP A 434 11.45 -8.63 -29.57
N TRP A 435 10.47 -9.39 -29.09
CA TRP A 435 9.22 -9.61 -29.80
C TRP A 435 8.48 -8.31 -30.09
N ILE A 436 8.33 -7.40 -29.10
CA ILE A 436 7.65 -6.11 -29.33
C ILE A 436 8.36 -5.31 -30.44
N ARG A 437 9.69 -5.27 -30.42
CA ARG A 437 10.48 -4.56 -31.45
C ARG A 437 10.29 -5.17 -32.84
N GLN A 438 10.34 -6.49 -32.95
CA GLN A 438 10.19 -7.20 -34.22
C GLN A 438 8.76 -7.08 -34.77
N SER A 439 7.76 -7.11 -33.89
CA SER A 439 6.34 -7.05 -34.23
C SER A 439 5.78 -5.61 -34.30
N TRP A 440 6.62 -4.58 -34.07
CA TRP A 440 6.15 -3.19 -33.94
C TRP A 440 5.34 -2.70 -35.14
N SER A 441 5.72 -3.06 -36.36
CA SER A 441 4.99 -2.66 -37.57
C SER A 441 3.56 -3.20 -37.60
N GLN A 442 3.36 -4.42 -37.09
CA GLN A 442 2.04 -5.04 -36.97
C GLN A 442 1.26 -4.42 -35.81
N LEU A 443 1.91 -4.23 -34.65
CA LEU A 443 1.30 -3.59 -33.47
C LEU A 443 0.83 -2.17 -33.79
N ALA A 444 1.64 -1.38 -34.49
CA ALA A 444 1.30 -0.03 -34.93
C ALA A 444 0.18 0.04 -35.97
N ALA A 445 -0.10 -1.06 -36.66
CA ALA A 445 -1.17 -1.14 -37.66
C ALA A 445 -2.53 -1.57 -37.08
N ILE A 446 -2.59 -2.02 -35.83
CA ILE A 446 -3.85 -2.39 -35.17
C ILE A 446 -4.64 -1.12 -34.84
N GLY A 447 -5.82 -0.93 -35.45
CA GLY A 447 -6.74 0.16 -35.12
C GLY A 447 -6.05 1.53 -34.98
N TYR A 448 -6.22 2.18 -33.82
CA TYR A 448 -5.60 3.46 -33.45
C TYR A 448 -4.11 3.37 -33.08
N GLY A 449 -3.52 2.17 -33.16
CA GLY A 449 -2.16 1.83 -32.75
C GLY A 449 -1.95 1.88 -31.23
N PRO A 450 -0.71 1.63 -30.76
CA PRO A 450 -0.33 1.87 -29.38
C PRO A 450 -0.54 3.34 -28.99
N GLN A 451 -1.17 3.55 -27.85
CA GLN A 451 -1.33 4.87 -27.24
C GLN A 451 0.00 5.38 -26.68
N ASP A 452 0.17 6.70 -26.61
CA ASP A 452 1.42 7.34 -26.18
C ASP A 452 1.94 6.79 -24.84
N GLU A 453 1.05 6.57 -23.87
CA GLU A 453 1.39 5.98 -22.58
C GLU A 453 1.90 4.55 -22.71
N GLN A 454 1.29 3.72 -23.57
CA GLN A 454 1.75 2.36 -23.82
C GLN A 454 3.16 2.36 -24.44
N ILE A 455 3.44 3.28 -25.37
CA ILE A 455 4.79 3.41 -25.97
C ILE A 455 5.81 3.81 -24.90
N VAL A 456 5.45 4.77 -24.03
CA VAL A 456 6.29 5.18 -22.89
C VAL A 456 6.57 3.98 -21.99
N ASN A 457 5.55 3.24 -21.59
CA ASN A 457 5.68 2.10 -20.68
C ASN A 457 6.56 1.00 -21.27
N VAL A 458 6.42 0.65 -22.56
CA VAL A 458 7.29 -0.36 -23.18
C VAL A 458 8.75 0.11 -23.16
N VAL A 459 9.02 1.35 -23.57
CA VAL A 459 10.38 1.87 -23.70
C VAL A 459 11.05 2.05 -22.34
N THR A 460 10.32 2.53 -21.33
CA THR A 460 10.85 2.69 -19.96
C THR A 460 11.07 1.34 -19.29
N ALA A 461 10.16 0.37 -19.46
CA ALA A 461 10.35 -0.98 -18.97
C ALA A 461 11.55 -1.66 -19.64
N TYR A 462 11.75 -1.44 -20.95
CA TYR A 462 12.92 -1.95 -21.64
C TYR A 462 14.21 -1.35 -21.08
N ALA A 463 14.26 -0.03 -20.87
CA ALA A 463 15.38 0.65 -20.23
C ALA A 463 15.64 0.14 -18.80
N ALA A 464 14.59 -0.16 -18.03
CA ALA A 464 14.70 -0.68 -16.67
C ALA A 464 15.39 -2.05 -16.58
N THR A 465 15.50 -2.80 -17.69
CA THR A 465 16.33 -4.01 -17.77
C THR A 465 17.84 -3.75 -17.81
N GLY A 466 18.26 -2.47 -17.80
CA GLY A 466 19.65 -2.05 -17.92
C GLY A 466 20.14 -1.86 -19.37
N GLN A 467 19.28 -2.12 -20.37
CA GLN A 467 19.58 -2.02 -21.79
C GLN A 467 19.34 -0.61 -22.35
N TYR A 468 19.97 0.40 -21.73
CA TYR A 468 19.68 1.81 -22.02
C TYR A 468 20.01 2.22 -23.46
N ASP A 469 21.14 1.76 -23.99
CA ASP A 469 21.56 2.06 -25.36
C ASP A 469 20.59 1.46 -26.39
N GLN A 470 20.16 0.21 -26.19
CA GLN A 470 19.20 -0.45 -27.07
C GLN A 470 17.83 0.22 -27.01
N ALA A 471 17.36 0.56 -25.80
CA ALA A 471 16.09 1.26 -25.62
C ALA A 471 16.12 2.64 -26.30
N ALA A 472 17.21 3.41 -26.13
CA ALA A 472 17.36 4.73 -26.75
C ALA A 472 17.47 4.64 -28.27
N ALA A 473 18.23 3.69 -28.79
CA ALA A 473 18.34 3.44 -30.23
C ALA A 473 16.99 3.08 -30.83
N TRP A 474 16.21 2.22 -30.17
CA TRP A 474 14.89 1.85 -30.64
C TRP A 474 13.91 3.03 -30.58
N ALA A 475 13.88 3.80 -29.49
CA ALA A 475 13.03 5.00 -29.37
C ALA A 475 13.31 6.04 -30.49
N LYS A 476 14.57 6.19 -30.91
CA LYS A 476 14.96 7.05 -32.06
C LYS A 476 14.43 6.50 -33.40
N GLN A 477 14.34 5.18 -33.55
CA GLN A 477 13.89 4.49 -34.77
C GLN A 477 12.37 4.37 -34.89
N LEU A 478 11.62 4.52 -33.81
CA LEU A 478 10.15 4.45 -33.84
C LEU A 478 9.57 5.48 -34.83
N PRO A 479 8.54 5.11 -35.62
CA PRO A 479 7.92 5.96 -36.64
C PRO A 479 7.00 7.04 -36.03
N LEU A 480 7.53 7.86 -35.13
CA LEU A 480 6.82 8.92 -34.38
C LEU A 480 6.91 10.29 -35.06
N ALA A 481 6.93 10.31 -36.39
CA ALA A 481 7.12 11.54 -37.17
C ALA A 481 6.04 12.59 -36.88
N ASN A 482 4.81 12.16 -36.66
CA ASN A 482 3.66 13.00 -36.27
C ASN A 482 3.54 13.19 -34.74
N ARG A 483 4.44 12.61 -33.93
CA ARG A 483 4.44 12.71 -32.46
C ARG A 483 5.83 13.11 -31.93
N PRO A 484 6.40 14.24 -32.36
CA PRO A 484 7.78 14.63 -32.03
C PRO A 484 8.01 14.80 -30.52
N VAL A 485 7.04 15.38 -29.80
CA VAL A 485 7.14 15.56 -28.34
C VAL A 485 7.17 14.21 -27.62
N LEU A 486 6.44 13.20 -28.12
CA LEU A 486 6.49 11.84 -27.57
C LEU A 486 7.90 11.27 -27.68
N ARG A 487 8.57 11.42 -28.84
CA ARG A 487 9.96 10.96 -29.00
C ARG A 487 10.89 11.58 -27.94
N VAL A 488 10.76 12.87 -27.67
CA VAL A 488 11.54 13.54 -26.62
C VAL A 488 11.21 12.99 -25.23
N ARG A 489 9.92 12.76 -24.94
CA ARG A 489 9.49 12.14 -23.66
C ARG A 489 10.07 10.75 -23.48
N LEU A 490 10.09 9.91 -24.52
CA LEU A 490 10.68 8.57 -24.47
C LEU A 490 12.17 8.64 -24.10
N LEU A 491 12.96 9.46 -24.81
CA LEU A 491 14.39 9.61 -24.55
C LEU A 491 14.67 10.19 -23.15
N ALA A 492 13.86 11.15 -22.71
CA ALA A 492 13.97 11.72 -21.38
C ALA A 492 13.64 10.67 -20.28
N ALA A 493 12.61 9.85 -20.49
CA ALA A 493 12.24 8.80 -19.54
C ALA A 493 13.30 7.68 -19.46
N ILE A 494 13.93 7.31 -20.57
CA ILE A 494 15.10 6.40 -20.57
C ILE A 494 16.25 7.01 -19.78
N ALA A 495 16.57 8.29 -20.00
CA ALA A 495 17.63 8.97 -19.27
C ALA A 495 17.35 9.00 -17.75
N LEU A 496 16.10 9.26 -17.35
CA LEU A 496 15.68 9.18 -15.95
C LEU A 496 15.91 7.78 -15.36
N SER A 497 15.46 6.74 -16.07
CA SER A 497 15.66 5.34 -15.66
C SER A 497 17.15 5.01 -15.49
N ALA A 498 17.99 5.45 -16.43
CA ALA A 498 19.44 5.27 -16.34
C ALA A 498 20.06 6.01 -15.13
N HIS A 499 19.63 7.25 -14.87
CA HIS A 499 20.06 8.00 -13.69
C HIS A 499 19.69 7.30 -12.38
N GLN A 500 18.45 6.81 -12.27
CA GLN A 500 17.97 6.08 -11.09
C GLN A 500 18.78 4.79 -10.83
N ALA A 501 19.31 4.17 -11.89
CA ALA A 501 20.23 3.04 -11.79
C ALA A 501 21.71 3.44 -11.59
N GLY A 502 22.00 4.72 -11.36
CA GLY A 502 23.36 5.24 -11.10
C GLY A 502 24.14 5.67 -12.34
N GLN A 503 23.58 5.54 -13.55
CA GLN A 503 24.23 5.90 -14.82
C GLN A 503 24.04 7.39 -15.17
N THR A 504 24.30 8.28 -14.22
CA THR A 504 24.01 9.73 -14.34
C THR A 504 24.73 10.41 -15.50
N THR A 505 25.99 10.05 -15.77
CA THR A 505 26.75 10.63 -16.89
C THR A 505 26.13 10.27 -18.22
N TRP A 506 25.74 9.00 -18.39
CA TRP A 506 25.06 8.53 -19.60
C TRP A 506 23.71 9.22 -19.79
N ALA A 507 22.91 9.30 -18.71
CA ALA A 507 21.63 10.00 -18.70
C ALA A 507 21.76 11.46 -19.15
N ASN A 508 22.74 12.18 -18.60
CA ASN A 508 23.01 13.57 -18.99
C ASN A 508 23.39 13.71 -20.46
N ASN A 509 24.24 12.82 -20.97
CA ASN A 509 24.64 12.84 -22.37
C ASN A 509 23.42 12.63 -23.28
N LEU A 510 22.53 11.68 -22.94
CA LEU A 510 21.31 11.43 -23.71
C LEU A 510 20.37 12.65 -23.69
N LEU A 511 20.19 13.29 -22.54
CA LEU A 511 19.36 14.51 -22.44
C LEU A 511 19.94 15.67 -23.22
N GLN A 512 21.26 15.85 -23.20
CA GLN A 512 21.94 16.88 -23.98
C GLN A 512 21.83 16.63 -25.49
N GLU A 513 22.03 15.39 -25.93
CA GLU A 513 21.82 14.99 -27.33
C GLU A 513 20.36 15.26 -27.74
N THR A 514 19.42 14.87 -26.89
CA THR A 514 17.98 15.07 -27.13
C THR A 514 17.65 16.56 -27.25
N LEU A 515 18.20 17.40 -26.36
CA LEU A 515 18.04 18.85 -26.38
C LEU A 515 18.57 19.47 -27.67
N GLN A 516 19.73 19.03 -28.15
CA GLN A 516 20.34 19.51 -29.40
C GLN A 516 19.51 19.12 -30.62
N SER A 517 18.77 18.00 -30.55
CA SER A 517 17.94 17.51 -31.67
C SER A 517 16.57 18.20 -31.82
N ILE A 518 16.14 19.04 -30.86
CA ILE A 518 14.79 19.64 -30.86
C ILE A 518 14.58 20.51 -32.09
N GLU A 519 15.55 21.36 -32.46
CA GLU A 519 15.40 22.27 -33.59
C GLU A 519 15.23 21.51 -34.92
N ASP A 520 16.06 20.48 -35.13
CA ASP A 520 15.95 19.58 -36.29
C ASP A 520 14.62 18.83 -36.31
N LEU A 521 14.12 18.43 -35.14
CA LEU A 521 12.84 17.75 -34.98
C LEU A 521 11.67 18.67 -35.38
N VAL A 522 11.66 19.92 -34.91
CA VAL A 522 10.67 20.94 -35.27
C VAL A 522 10.72 21.24 -36.76
N ALA A 523 11.92 21.47 -37.31
CA ALA A 523 12.08 21.75 -38.74
C ALA A 523 11.65 20.57 -39.62
N THR A 524 11.88 19.33 -39.16
CA THR A 524 11.43 18.13 -39.87
C THR A 524 9.91 18.00 -39.81
N TYR A 525 9.30 18.25 -38.65
CA TYR A 525 7.84 18.25 -38.50
C TYR A 525 7.18 19.28 -39.40
N GLN A 526 7.67 20.52 -39.39
CA GLN A 526 7.13 21.60 -40.23
C GLN A 526 7.23 21.31 -41.73
N ARG A 527 8.30 20.61 -42.17
CA ARG A 527 8.45 20.18 -43.56
C ARG A 527 7.47 19.06 -43.93
N GLN A 528 7.20 18.13 -43.02
CA GLN A 528 6.32 16.99 -43.27
C GLN A 528 4.83 17.35 -43.13
N PHE A 529 4.51 18.27 -42.22
CA PHE A 529 3.14 18.68 -41.87
C PHE A 529 2.97 20.20 -41.95
N PRO A 530 3.15 20.80 -43.14
CA PRO A 530 3.12 22.26 -43.30
C PRO A 530 1.75 22.89 -42.96
N GLU A 531 0.68 22.09 -42.92
CA GLU A 531 -0.67 22.55 -42.57
C GLU A 531 -0.90 22.69 -41.05
N GLU A 532 -0.02 22.11 -40.21
CA GLU A 532 -0.15 22.07 -38.74
C GLU A 532 0.73 23.09 -38.03
N VAL A 533 0.91 24.28 -38.62
CA VAL A 533 1.84 25.32 -38.13
C VAL A 533 1.61 25.67 -36.66
N THR A 534 0.35 25.75 -36.21
CA THR A 534 -0.01 26.04 -34.81
C THR A 534 0.44 24.95 -33.85
N GLN A 535 0.41 23.67 -34.25
CA GLN A 535 0.91 22.57 -33.44
C GLN A 535 2.43 22.57 -33.39
N SER A 536 3.09 22.97 -34.48
CA SER A 536 4.56 23.04 -34.53
C SER A 536 5.15 24.01 -33.50
N ALA A 537 4.43 25.11 -33.21
CA ALA A 537 4.83 26.09 -32.21
C ALA A 537 4.80 25.55 -30.77
N ALA A 538 4.06 24.48 -30.51
CA ALA A 538 4.00 23.82 -29.20
C ALA A 538 5.05 22.71 -29.02
N ILE A 539 5.73 22.28 -30.09
CA ILE A 539 6.69 21.17 -30.03
C ILE A 539 7.90 21.54 -29.17
N GLU A 540 8.57 22.66 -29.46
CA GLU A 540 9.76 23.08 -28.72
C GLU A 540 9.45 23.30 -27.23
N PRO A 541 8.42 24.10 -26.84
CA PRO A 541 8.08 24.26 -25.44
C PRO A 541 7.72 22.94 -24.74
N GLY A 542 6.97 22.05 -25.40
CA GLY A 542 6.62 20.73 -24.86
C GLY A 542 7.83 19.81 -24.67
N ALA A 543 8.76 19.83 -25.62
CA ALA A 543 10.01 19.08 -25.56
C ALA A 543 10.94 19.59 -24.45
N LEU A 544 11.13 20.91 -24.36
CA LEU A 544 11.93 21.55 -23.31
C LEU A 544 11.35 21.26 -21.92
N ALA A 545 10.03 21.32 -21.76
CA ALA A 545 9.37 20.99 -20.50
C ALA A 545 9.58 19.52 -20.09
N ALA A 546 9.48 18.58 -21.04
CA ALA A 546 9.72 17.16 -20.77
C ALA A 546 11.15 16.91 -20.27
N ILE A 547 12.16 17.53 -20.89
CA ILE A 547 13.56 17.44 -20.47
C ILE A 547 13.78 18.12 -19.11
N ALA A 548 13.15 19.27 -18.87
CA ALA A 548 13.27 20.00 -17.61
C ALA A 548 12.74 19.19 -16.41
N VAL A 549 11.63 18.45 -16.58
CA VAL A 549 11.10 17.56 -15.54
C VAL A 549 12.16 16.51 -15.14
N VAL A 550 12.83 15.91 -16.13
CA VAL A 550 13.86 14.90 -15.86
C VAL A 550 15.08 15.50 -15.19
N TYR A 551 15.58 16.66 -15.65
CA TYR A 551 16.68 17.34 -14.95
C TYR A 551 16.31 17.71 -13.50
N ALA A 552 15.05 18.08 -13.25
CA ALA A 552 14.58 18.35 -11.88
C ALA A 552 14.64 17.08 -11.02
N GLN A 553 14.19 15.95 -11.55
CA GLN A 553 14.26 14.64 -10.89
C GLN A 553 15.70 14.16 -10.66
N MET A 554 16.63 14.56 -11.53
CA MET A 554 18.06 14.30 -11.39
C MET A 554 18.77 15.29 -10.46
N GLY A 555 18.05 16.24 -9.84
CA GLY A 555 18.60 17.25 -8.93
C GLY A 555 19.34 18.41 -9.61
N GLN A 556 19.18 18.60 -10.92
CA GLN A 556 19.89 19.62 -11.70
C GLN A 556 19.05 20.89 -11.84
N ALA A 557 18.93 21.62 -10.72
CA ALA A 557 18.05 22.78 -10.59
C ALA A 557 18.39 23.93 -11.57
N ASP A 558 19.66 24.16 -11.88
CA ASP A 558 20.06 25.26 -12.77
C ASP A 558 19.69 25.00 -14.23
N LEU A 559 19.92 23.77 -14.71
CA LEU A 559 19.50 23.35 -16.06
C LEU A 559 17.98 23.30 -16.17
N THR A 560 17.30 22.82 -15.13
CA THR A 560 15.83 22.86 -15.06
C THR A 560 15.33 24.29 -15.25
N ARG A 561 15.90 25.25 -14.50
CA ARG A 561 15.51 26.66 -14.57
C ARG A 561 15.78 27.27 -15.95
N ASP A 562 16.95 27.01 -16.53
CA ASP A 562 17.33 27.51 -17.86
C ASP A 562 16.35 27.01 -18.94
N LEU A 563 16.03 25.71 -18.93
CA LEU A 563 15.07 25.14 -19.87
C LEU A 563 13.66 25.72 -19.68
N LEU A 564 13.20 25.86 -18.44
CA LEU A 564 11.88 26.44 -18.15
C LEU A 564 11.78 27.92 -18.55
N GLN A 565 12.87 28.69 -18.46
CA GLN A 565 12.91 30.07 -18.97
C GLN A 565 12.72 30.11 -20.49
N ARG A 566 13.23 29.10 -21.20
CA ARG A 566 13.08 28.97 -22.66
C ARG A 566 11.68 28.50 -23.10
N VAL A 567 10.96 27.75 -22.26
CA VAL A 567 9.59 27.27 -22.55
C VAL A 567 8.61 28.44 -22.77
N GLY A 568 8.83 29.59 -22.10
CA GLY A 568 7.88 30.72 -22.14
C GLY A 568 6.54 30.40 -21.48
N ILE A 569 5.63 31.38 -21.46
CA ILE A 569 4.34 31.36 -20.73
C ILE A 569 3.47 30.16 -21.19
N ILE A 570 3.57 29.01 -20.52
CA ILE A 570 2.61 27.92 -20.62
C ILE A 570 2.07 27.67 -19.22
N GLU A 571 0.74 27.60 -19.08
CA GLU A 571 0.07 27.40 -17.79
C GLU A 571 0.20 25.97 -17.25
N GLN A 572 0.53 24.98 -18.10
CA GLN A 572 0.55 23.55 -17.79
C GLN A 572 1.76 22.96 -17.03
N PRO A 573 2.99 23.52 -17.06
CA PRO A 573 4.13 22.91 -16.37
C PRO A 573 3.89 22.76 -14.87
N PHE A 574 3.17 23.69 -14.22
CA PHE A 574 2.95 23.62 -12.78
C PHE A 574 2.26 22.33 -12.35
N GLU A 575 1.13 21.99 -12.99
CA GLU A 575 0.35 20.81 -12.62
C GLU A 575 1.11 19.52 -12.95
N VAL A 576 1.90 19.50 -14.03
CA VAL A 576 2.78 18.37 -14.36
C VAL A 576 3.80 18.13 -13.24
N PHE A 577 4.45 19.18 -12.74
CA PHE A 577 5.40 19.06 -11.64
C PHE A 577 4.72 18.69 -10.31
N MET A 578 3.52 19.22 -10.01
CA MET A 578 2.76 18.85 -8.80
C MET A 578 2.32 17.38 -8.83
N ALA A 579 1.78 16.90 -9.95
CA ALA A 579 1.37 15.51 -10.13
C ALA A 579 2.57 14.54 -10.04
N ALA A 580 3.72 14.95 -10.59
CA ALA A 580 4.98 14.21 -10.46
C ALA A 580 5.65 14.33 -9.08
N ARG A 581 5.01 14.98 -8.10
CA ARG A 581 5.52 15.28 -6.75
C ARG A 581 6.88 16.02 -6.75
N GLN A 582 7.17 16.74 -7.83
CA GLN A 582 8.38 17.55 -8.01
C GLN A 582 8.15 18.97 -7.48
N TYR A 583 7.89 19.09 -6.18
CA TYR A 583 7.44 20.34 -5.57
C TYR A 583 8.46 21.48 -5.67
N VAL A 584 9.75 21.19 -5.78
CA VAL A 584 10.79 22.21 -6.02
C VAL A 584 10.63 22.84 -7.40
N GLY A 585 10.41 22.01 -8.44
CA GLY A 585 10.15 22.51 -9.78
C GLY A 585 8.79 23.20 -9.88
N ALA A 586 7.76 22.66 -9.22
CA ALA A 586 6.46 23.32 -9.11
C ALA A 586 6.58 24.70 -8.45
N LEU A 587 7.38 24.83 -7.40
CA LEU A 587 7.66 26.11 -6.74
C LEU A 587 8.36 27.09 -7.69
N GLN A 588 9.31 26.63 -8.50
CA GLN A 588 9.97 27.50 -9.51
C GLN A 588 8.98 27.99 -10.56
N ILE A 589 8.09 27.11 -11.04
CA ILE A 589 7.02 27.51 -11.97
C ILE A 589 6.04 28.48 -11.30
N ALA A 590 5.68 28.24 -10.03
CA ALA A 590 4.82 29.12 -9.27
C ALA A 590 5.41 30.55 -9.25
N ARG A 591 6.70 30.69 -8.90
CA ARG A 591 7.42 31.98 -8.91
C ARG A 591 7.42 32.67 -10.27
N ALA A 592 7.55 31.91 -11.35
CA ALA A 592 7.55 32.43 -12.72
C ALA A 592 6.13 32.76 -13.26
N THR A 593 5.07 32.39 -12.54
CA THR A 593 3.68 32.59 -13.00
C THR A 593 3.31 34.08 -12.96
N SER A 594 2.79 34.58 -14.10
CA SER A 594 2.54 36.02 -14.30
C SER A 594 1.23 36.54 -13.67
N PRO A 595 0.07 35.85 -13.78
CA PRO A 595 -1.10 36.27 -13.01
C PRO A 595 -0.81 36.12 -11.52
N ALA A 596 -0.92 37.23 -10.76
CA ALA A 596 -0.52 37.27 -9.36
C ALA A 596 -1.36 36.32 -8.50
N GLU A 597 -2.65 36.22 -8.79
CA GLU A 597 -3.61 35.36 -8.09
C GLU A 597 -3.23 33.88 -8.25
N VAL A 598 -2.95 33.47 -9.50
CA VAL A 598 -2.54 32.08 -9.82
C VAL A 598 -1.16 31.78 -9.22
N ARG A 599 -0.23 32.75 -9.26
CA ARG A 599 1.08 32.60 -8.61
C ARG A 599 0.94 32.32 -7.12
N ILE A 600 0.12 33.09 -6.41
CA ILE A 600 -0.08 32.95 -4.95
C ILE A 600 -0.63 31.57 -4.60
N GLU A 601 -1.66 31.11 -5.32
CA GLU A 601 -2.22 29.76 -5.12
C GLU A 601 -1.17 28.67 -5.34
N ARG A 602 -0.41 28.77 -6.44
CA ARG A 602 0.64 27.80 -6.79
C ARG A 602 1.80 27.79 -5.80
N LEU A 603 2.20 28.97 -5.30
CA LEU A 603 3.21 29.11 -4.26
C LEU A 603 2.77 28.41 -2.97
N GLN A 604 1.53 28.64 -2.55
CA GLN A 604 0.94 28.02 -1.36
C GLN A 604 0.87 26.50 -1.51
N ARG A 605 0.31 25.98 -2.62
CA ARG A 605 0.24 24.54 -2.90
C ARG A 605 1.62 23.87 -2.89
N SER A 606 2.62 24.51 -3.48
CA SER A 606 4.00 23.99 -3.50
C SER A 606 4.62 23.98 -2.11
N ALA A 607 4.47 25.08 -1.34
CA ALA A 607 5.03 25.20 0.00
C ALA A 607 4.42 24.17 0.98
N THR A 608 3.09 23.98 0.94
CA THR A 608 2.42 22.95 1.74
C THR A 608 2.92 21.55 1.41
N ALA A 609 3.07 21.23 0.12
CA ALA A 609 3.59 19.94 -0.31
C ALA A 609 5.07 19.72 0.10
N LEU A 610 5.88 20.79 0.08
CA LEU A 610 7.25 20.77 0.60
C LEU A 610 7.31 20.56 2.12
N LEU A 611 6.34 21.07 2.87
CA LEU A 611 6.26 20.87 4.33
C LEU A 611 5.98 19.43 4.72
N GLN A 612 5.13 18.74 3.94
CA GLN A 612 4.90 17.31 4.13
C GLN A 612 6.19 16.48 3.98
N GLN A 613 7.18 17.00 3.23
CA GLN A 613 8.51 16.43 3.06
C GLN A 613 9.56 17.01 4.03
N ASN A 614 9.15 17.78 5.05
CA ASN A 614 10.03 18.45 6.01
C ASN A 614 11.05 19.42 5.36
N ARG A 615 10.74 19.97 4.18
CA ARG A 615 11.61 20.91 3.43
C ARG A 615 11.37 22.35 3.86
N PHE A 616 11.63 22.63 5.14
CA PHE A 616 11.45 23.95 5.75
C PHE A 616 12.31 25.03 5.08
N ASP A 617 13.49 24.65 4.60
CA ASP A 617 14.44 25.50 3.87
C ASP A 617 13.82 26.13 2.61
N LEU A 618 12.87 25.42 1.98
CA LEU A 618 12.19 25.89 0.77
C LEU A 618 10.81 26.49 1.05
N ALA A 619 10.10 26.01 2.08
CA ALA A 619 8.75 26.48 2.39
C ALA A 619 8.74 27.84 3.11
N LEU A 620 9.67 28.07 4.05
CA LEU A 620 9.68 29.30 4.86
C LEU A 620 9.89 30.58 4.02
N PRO A 621 10.77 30.63 3.00
CA PRO A 621 10.92 31.80 2.14
C PRO A 621 9.63 32.18 1.39
N VAL A 622 8.75 31.20 1.10
CA VAL A 622 7.50 31.43 0.36
C VAL A 622 6.54 32.34 1.12
N VAL A 623 6.61 32.36 2.46
CA VAL A 623 5.81 33.26 3.30
C VAL A 623 5.94 34.71 2.82
N ASN A 624 7.16 35.17 2.52
CA ASN A 624 7.39 36.56 2.10
C ASN A 624 6.97 36.84 0.64
N GLU A 625 6.64 35.79 -0.12
CA GLU A 625 6.18 35.89 -1.51
C GLU A 625 4.65 35.92 -1.63
N LEU A 626 3.93 35.54 -0.56
CA LEU A 626 2.47 35.65 -0.47
C LEU A 626 2.09 37.09 -0.13
N SER A 627 1.10 37.67 -0.81
CA SER A 627 0.67 39.05 -0.58
C SER A 627 -0.44 39.21 0.47
N GLU A 628 -1.14 38.13 0.81
CA GLU A 628 -2.27 38.14 1.74
C GLU A 628 -1.82 37.72 3.16
N PRO A 629 -2.03 38.55 4.20
CA PRO A 629 -1.63 38.23 5.57
C PRO A 629 -2.23 36.94 6.12
N SER A 630 -3.48 36.60 5.75
CA SER A 630 -4.12 35.35 6.20
C SER A 630 -3.35 34.12 5.72
N ARG A 631 -2.99 34.06 4.42
CA ARG A 631 -2.20 32.98 3.84
C ARG A 631 -0.78 32.90 4.42
N GLN A 632 -0.16 34.06 4.69
CA GLN A 632 1.14 34.12 5.36
C GLN A 632 1.08 33.50 6.76
N ALA A 633 0.10 33.91 7.57
CA ALA A 633 -0.09 33.40 8.93
C ALA A 633 -0.41 31.90 8.94
N GLN A 634 -1.26 31.43 8.02
CA GLN A 634 -1.56 30.00 7.84
C GLN A 634 -0.32 29.18 7.52
N LEU A 635 0.48 29.60 6.54
CA LEU A 635 1.69 28.88 6.16
C LEU A 635 2.70 28.86 7.32
N LEU A 636 2.89 29.98 8.02
CA LEU A 636 3.75 30.04 9.21
C LEU A 636 3.26 29.12 10.34
N LEU A 637 1.95 29.09 10.59
CA LEU A 637 1.36 28.19 11.59
C LEU A 637 1.59 26.72 11.22
N ALA A 638 1.37 26.33 9.97
CA ALA A 638 1.63 24.98 9.49
C ALA A 638 3.11 24.59 9.60
N ILE A 639 4.02 25.53 9.30
CA ILE A 639 5.48 25.34 9.50
C ILE A 639 5.79 25.08 10.97
N ALA A 640 5.28 25.92 11.87
CA ALA A 640 5.52 25.80 13.30
C ALA A 640 4.93 24.52 13.91
N GLN A 641 3.72 24.14 13.50
CA GLN A 641 3.09 22.88 13.85
C GLN A 641 3.98 21.71 13.46
N ARG A 642 4.46 21.71 12.21
CA ARG A 642 5.33 20.65 11.72
C ARG A 642 6.66 20.58 12.46
N TYR A 643 7.26 21.72 12.86
CA TYR A 643 8.41 21.71 13.77
C TYR A 643 8.05 21.13 15.14
N GLY A 644 6.88 21.45 15.69
CA GLY A 644 6.38 20.89 16.93
C GLY A 644 6.20 19.37 16.87
N ASP A 645 5.61 18.85 15.80
CA ASP A 645 5.43 17.40 15.56
C ASP A 645 6.77 16.66 15.53
N LEU A 646 7.80 17.30 14.96
CA LEU A 646 9.17 16.78 14.91
C LEU A 646 9.95 17.02 16.22
N GLN A 647 9.30 17.50 17.28
CA GLN A 647 9.90 17.84 18.58
C GLN A 647 10.99 18.93 18.51
N GLN A 648 10.96 19.77 17.48
CA GLN A 648 11.88 20.88 17.27
C GLN A 648 11.29 22.18 17.81
N GLY A 649 10.90 22.17 19.10
CA GLY A 649 10.20 23.29 19.72
C GLY A 649 10.94 24.62 19.60
N GLU A 650 12.26 24.63 19.81
CA GLU A 650 13.07 25.86 19.68
C GLU A 650 13.01 26.48 18.28
N ALA A 651 12.90 25.66 17.22
CA ALA A 651 12.75 26.14 15.85
C ALA A 651 11.31 26.62 15.55
N ALA A 652 10.31 26.04 16.20
CA ALA A 652 8.91 26.43 16.05
C ALA A 652 8.61 27.82 16.64
N LEU A 653 9.22 28.17 17.78
CA LEU A 653 8.93 29.42 18.50
C LEU A 653 9.11 30.71 17.68
N PRO A 654 10.24 30.94 17.00
CA PRO A 654 10.39 32.15 16.19
C PRO A 654 9.39 32.20 15.03
N VAL A 655 9.01 31.04 14.46
CA VAL A 655 8.01 30.95 13.40
C VAL A 655 6.61 31.29 13.92
N LEU A 656 6.23 30.80 15.11
CA LEU A 656 4.97 31.19 15.76
C LEU A 656 4.91 32.66 16.14
N ALA A 657 6.04 33.23 16.57
CA ALA A 657 6.11 34.66 16.88
C ALA A 657 5.86 35.49 15.63
N GLN A 658 6.41 35.07 14.49
CA GLN A 658 6.13 35.67 13.20
C GLN A 658 4.67 35.45 12.78
N ALA A 659 4.13 34.24 12.93
CA ALA A 659 2.73 33.93 12.62
C ALA A 659 1.77 34.86 13.38
N PHE A 660 2.05 35.07 14.68
CA PHE A 660 1.28 35.97 15.54
C PHE A 660 1.32 37.42 15.04
N GLN A 661 2.51 37.94 14.73
CA GLN A 661 2.66 39.30 14.21
C GLN A 661 1.91 39.49 12.88
N VAL A 662 1.99 38.50 11.99
CA VAL A 662 1.27 38.53 10.71
C VAL A 662 -0.23 38.44 10.91
N ALA A 663 -0.72 37.55 11.79
CA ALA A 663 -2.14 37.39 12.07
C ALA A 663 -2.78 38.68 12.59
N GLN A 664 -2.05 39.48 13.37
CA GLN A 664 -2.51 40.80 13.81
C GLN A 664 -2.74 41.80 12.67
N THR A 665 -2.14 41.59 11.50
CA THR A 665 -2.32 42.46 10.32
C THR A 665 -3.48 42.04 9.42
N ILE A 666 -4.18 40.93 9.73
CA ILE A 666 -5.32 40.44 8.94
C ILE A 666 -6.49 41.44 9.07
N PRO A 667 -6.96 42.01 7.94
CA PRO A 667 -8.05 42.98 7.93
C PRO A 667 -9.41 42.30 8.18
N GLY A 668 -10.38 43.08 8.65
CA GLY A 668 -11.76 42.62 8.85
C GLY A 668 -12.09 42.23 10.29
N GLU A 669 -13.27 41.66 10.46
CA GLU A 669 -13.78 41.16 11.73
C GLU A 669 -12.98 39.93 12.18
N GLU A 670 -12.94 39.73 13.50
CA GLU A 670 -12.20 38.63 14.10
C GLU A 670 -12.78 37.26 13.76
N SER A 671 -14.10 37.16 13.64
CA SER A 671 -14.78 35.95 13.21
C SER A 671 -15.55 36.28 11.94
N GLN A 672 -15.23 35.61 10.84
CA GLN A 672 -15.94 35.72 9.58
C GLN A 672 -16.63 34.40 9.29
N VAL A 673 -17.77 34.46 8.63
CA VAL A 673 -18.54 33.27 8.29
C VAL A 673 -18.91 33.27 6.82
N ASP A 674 -18.73 32.13 6.16
CA ASP A 674 -19.27 31.89 4.84
C ASP A 674 -20.69 31.36 4.97
N ARG A 675 -21.61 31.96 4.20
CA ARG A 675 -23.03 31.57 4.17
C ARG A 675 -23.31 30.83 2.87
N LEU A 676 -23.41 29.50 2.95
CA LEU A 676 -23.67 28.65 1.79
C LEU A 676 -25.16 28.34 1.61
N GLY A 677 -25.58 28.19 0.35
CA GLY A 677 -26.94 27.82 -0.07
C GLY A 677 -27.86 29.01 -0.41
N VAL A 678 -28.92 28.74 -1.19
CA VAL A 678 -29.95 29.74 -1.56
C VAL A 678 -30.73 30.12 -0.30
N GLY A 679 -30.28 31.18 0.38
CA GLY A 679 -30.84 31.66 1.66
C GLY A 679 -29.83 31.78 2.80
N GLY A 680 -28.59 31.29 2.64
CA GLY A 680 -27.50 31.49 3.61
C GLY A 680 -27.70 30.82 4.97
N TYR A 681 -28.41 29.68 5.01
CA TYR A 681 -28.72 28.93 6.24
C TYR A 681 -27.54 28.10 6.77
N THR A 682 -26.59 27.72 5.90
CA THR A 682 -25.38 27.03 6.34
C THR A 682 -24.33 28.09 6.61
N VAL A 683 -24.00 28.26 7.88
CA VAL A 683 -22.95 29.19 8.34
C VAL A 683 -21.72 28.35 8.64
N ILE A 684 -20.64 28.60 7.92
CA ILE A 684 -19.34 27.95 8.12
C ILE A 684 -18.38 29.03 8.60
N ASP A 685 -17.78 28.83 9.77
CA ASP A 685 -16.74 29.73 10.26
C ASP A 685 -15.53 29.67 9.33
N ARG A 686 -14.97 30.82 8.97
CA ARG A 686 -13.82 30.91 8.10
C ARG A 686 -12.54 30.64 8.89
N GLU A 687 -11.90 29.53 8.60
CA GLU A 687 -10.65 29.11 9.24
C GLU A 687 -9.45 30.05 8.94
N ASP A 688 -9.60 30.96 7.99
CA ASP A 688 -8.58 31.94 7.58
C ASP A 688 -8.77 33.34 8.16
N ASP A 689 -9.75 33.53 9.05
CA ASP A 689 -9.96 34.80 9.74
C ASP A 689 -8.96 35.04 10.89
N ARG A 690 -8.94 36.28 11.39
CA ARG A 690 -7.98 36.70 12.42
C ARG A 690 -8.16 35.93 13.73
N GLY A 691 -9.39 35.66 14.13
CA GLY A 691 -9.72 35.01 15.41
C GLY A 691 -9.31 33.55 15.43
N SER A 692 -9.66 32.82 14.38
CA SER A 692 -9.33 31.40 14.21
C SER A 692 -7.82 31.19 14.18
N LEU A 693 -7.08 32.07 13.49
CA LEU A 693 -5.62 32.00 13.45
C LEU A 693 -4.97 32.36 14.79
N LEU A 694 -5.47 33.38 15.50
CA LEU A 694 -4.98 33.71 16.85
C LEU A 694 -5.24 32.61 17.86
N GLU A 695 -6.41 31.96 17.80
CA GLU A 695 -6.72 30.78 18.59
C GLU A 695 -5.72 29.65 18.31
N ALA A 696 -5.55 29.26 17.05
CA ALA A 696 -4.68 28.16 16.68
C ALA A 696 -3.21 28.42 17.08
N ILE A 697 -2.72 29.66 16.91
CA ILE A 697 -1.39 30.07 17.37
C ILE A 697 -1.26 29.98 18.89
N ALA A 698 -2.26 30.42 19.65
CA ALA A 698 -2.24 30.36 21.11
C ALA A 698 -2.19 28.91 21.61
N LEU A 699 -2.99 28.03 21.01
CA LEU A 699 -2.98 26.60 21.32
C LEU A 699 -1.64 25.95 20.97
N GLN A 700 -1.02 26.33 19.84
CA GLN A 700 0.29 25.81 19.47
C GLN A 700 1.39 26.24 20.45
N TYR A 701 1.38 27.49 20.93
CA TYR A 701 2.29 27.91 22.01
C TYR A 701 2.11 27.08 23.28
N ALA A 702 0.87 26.80 23.67
CA ALA A 702 0.58 25.98 24.85
C ALA A 702 1.13 24.56 24.68
N GLN A 703 0.95 23.95 23.50
CA GLN A 703 1.47 22.61 23.19
C GLN A 703 3.01 22.54 23.24
N LEU A 704 3.69 23.65 22.94
CA LEU A 704 5.14 23.79 23.04
C LEU A 704 5.61 24.22 24.46
N GLY A 705 4.72 24.18 25.45
CA GLY A 705 5.01 24.55 26.85
C GLY A 705 5.21 26.05 27.07
N GLN A 706 4.86 26.90 26.12
CA GLN A 706 5.02 28.35 26.19
C GLN A 706 3.75 29.03 26.72
N GLY A 707 3.44 28.77 27.99
CA GLY A 707 2.16 29.17 28.58
C GLY A 707 1.92 30.68 28.62
N ASP A 708 2.97 31.47 28.93
CA ASP A 708 2.86 32.92 28.99
C ASP A 708 2.57 33.52 27.60
N GLN A 709 3.25 33.02 26.57
CA GLN A 709 3.02 33.42 25.17
C GLN A 709 1.64 32.98 24.68
N ALA A 710 1.20 31.77 25.01
CA ALA A 710 -0.14 31.28 24.69
C ALA A 710 -1.22 32.22 25.25
N GLN A 711 -1.10 32.59 26.54
CA GLN A 711 -2.01 33.55 27.17
C GLN A 711 -1.92 34.94 26.55
N GLN A 712 -0.72 35.40 26.21
CA GLN A 712 -0.51 36.69 25.54
C GLN A 712 -1.25 36.75 24.20
N VAL A 713 -1.15 35.70 23.38
CA VAL A 713 -1.85 35.61 22.08
C VAL A 713 -3.36 35.56 22.30
N ALA A 714 -3.85 34.69 23.18
CA ALA A 714 -5.28 34.58 23.48
C ALA A 714 -5.86 35.91 23.98
N ASN A 715 -5.11 36.70 24.76
CA ASN A 715 -5.54 38.02 25.23
C ASN A 715 -5.73 39.05 24.10
N GLN A 716 -5.18 38.83 22.90
CA GLN A 716 -5.45 39.68 21.73
C GLN A 716 -6.83 39.41 21.10
N LEU A 717 -7.49 38.30 21.46
CA LEU A 717 -8.81 37.98 20.92
C LEU A 717 -9.85 38.99 21.40
N GLN A 718 -10.52 39.70 20.49
CA GLN A 718 -11.52 40.74 20.79
C GLN A 718 -12.80 40.14 21.39
N SER A 719 -13.25 39.00 20.86
CA SER A 719 -14.38 38.22 21.35
C SER A 719 -14.06 37.66 22.73
N ILE A 720 -14.78 38.16 23.74
CA ILE A 720 -14.64 37.72 25.14
C ILE A 720 -14.93 36.22 25.26
N HIS A 721 -15.95 35.73 24.53
CA HIS A 721 -16.32 34.32 24.56
C HIS A 721 -15.19 33.45 24.01
N LEU A 722 -14.69 33.76 22.80
CA LEU A 722 -13.61 33.01 22.18
C LEU A 722 -12.34 33.05 23.03
N ARG A 723 -11.98 34.22 23.57
CA ARG A 723 -10.86 34.37 24.50
C ARG A 723 -10.98 33.46 25.72
N GLN A 724 -12.15 33.42 26.36
CA GLN A 724 -12.36 32.59 27.55
C GLN A 724 -12.26 31.09 27.22
N GLN A 725 -12.79 30.70 26.05
CA GLN A 725 -12.67 29.34 25.53
C GLN A 725 -11.19 28.96 25.31
N VAL A 726 -10.44 29.78 24.57
CA VAL A 726 -9.01 29.55 24.32
C VAL A 726 -8.20 29.52 25.61
N MET A 727 -8.48 30.42 26.57
CA MET A 727 -7.84 30.42 27.89
C MET A 727 -8.16 29.18 28.73
N ALA A 728 -9.33 28.58 28.56
CA ALA A 728 -9.65 27.29 29.17
C ALA A 728 -8.83 26.17 28.53
N SER A 729 -8.74 26.14 27.19
CA SER A 729 -7.93 25.18 26.45
C SER A 729 -6.44 25.28 26.78
N ILE A 730 -5.88 26.49 26.89
CA ILE A 730 -4.46 26.70 27.28
C ILE A 730 -4.18 26.11 28.67
N ARG A 731 -5.06 26.36 29.65
CA ARG A 731 -4.91 25.81 31.02
C ARG A 731 -5.07 24.30 31.10
N CYS A 732 -5.66 23.68 30.07
CA CYS A 732 -5.78 22.24 29.98
C CYS A 732 -4.51 21.60 29.39
N ILE A 733 -3.82 22.33 28.49
CA ILE A 733 -2.63 21.85 27.80
C ILE A 733 -1.37 21.98 28.67
N LEU A 734 -1.26 23.06 29.45
CA LEU A 734 -0.15 23.33 30.39
C LEU A 734 -0.35 22.59 31.71
#